data_AF-A0A9W8A8R4-F1
#
_entry.id   AF-A0A9W8A8R4-F1
#
_cell.length_a   1.000
_cell.length_b   1.000
_cell.length_c   1.000
_cell.angle_alpha   90.00
_cell.angle_beta   90.00
_cell.angle_gamma   90.00
#
_symmetry.space_group_name_H-M   'P 1'
#
loop_
_entity.id
_entity.type
_entity.pdbx_description
1 polymer ?
#
loop_
_entity_poly.entity_id
_entity_poly.type
_entity_poly.pdbx_seq_one_letter_code
_entity_poly.pdbx_strand_id
1 'polypeptide(L)'
;MEAHIDSLDVVKNVDYILVAEFDIDEGSILRHQYPQPTGADENHIAELMLPDGAHLRENDWTLFFFNQKVPDEDGNLPEDAPPLLYALSLVRTKHDKGVRRGAVVKAMAVCTRHQFLHIYKPILLLALENYYRTPTVDTLAQLYNSVNTMDLSGMPRLSRSERIILRFSDDQAMFEEKFIRHLNQMNGGDSANIANGNPGSPHTQEGVDEDNENGRHKTLIDLSSGQVRVSTGKTKDRHFYDTQVVYEGVKLPIRVPMTVYPEEIGDFSLIQLLSTFGSNPQFTISSRGTHPHLDSSGQYTHPIILLMNGLLTQKRIIFLGHNRPAGEVSNYVLAAVALGSGGGGVLRGFANRAFPYTNLTNLDTLLEFPGYIAGVTNPAFEEHPQWWDLLCNINTGKITVSPTLYTNNSAPSALGYRTAAETIRKSLDSAGLTRNRSVSGRDVKPDKWNNSDADFIHDLMGAIERHYGEIAIRSKVEAYVKRFLSITALYEHDRKGHTDLGVNFFTSGGASAADFGLHFSDYESKERELLLNQRRIEGFIDTISYRNALKDFQAQMKNSPIQGIDINALVSRLKNGSNLDINEAEAIYKILDENVNTDEQVTELLATLPQSQGGLHPLAYGFYHPSVKIRQYTVNLFERIEKNEAGARYVKSVNFFHQCAFSNLRQTFATTA
;
A
#
# COMPACT_ATOMS: atom_id res chain seq x y z
N MET A 1 9.21 -15.31 -8.52
CA MET A 1 8.66 -15.17 -9.87
C MET A 1 9.69 -14.37 -10.65
N GLU A 2 10.78 -15.04 -11.02
CA GLU A 2 11.75 -14.48 -11.96
C GLU A 2 11.13 -14.62 -13.34
N ALA A 3 11.00 -13.49 -14.04
CA ALA A 3 10.44 -13.43 -15.37
C ALA A 3 11.31 -14.27 -16.31
N HIS A 4 10.67 -15.17 -17.07
CA HIS A 4 11.25 -15.71 -18.27
C HIS A 4 11.51 -14.55 -19.24
N ILE A 5 12.78 -14.23 -19.42
CA ILE A 5 13.28 -13.28 -20.41
C ILE A 5 13.43 -14.07 -21.70
N ASP A 6 12.54 -13.83 -22.65
CA ASP A 6 12.81 -14.06 -24.07
C ASP A 6 12.19 -12.90 -24.87
N SER A 7 13.02 -12.33 -25.74
CA SER A 7 12.88 -11.07 -26.51
C SER A 7 13.21 -9.78 -25.75
N LEU A 8 14.13 -8.99 -26.34
CA LEU A 8 14.50 -7.64 -25.95
C LEU A 8 13.33 -6.67 -26.21
N ASP A 9 12.25 -6.79 -25.45
CA ASP A 9 11.22 -5.76 -25.40
C ASP A 9 11.82 -4.54 -24.69
N VAL A 10 12.05 -3.48 -25.46
CA VAL A 10 12.33 -2.15 -24.91
C VAL A 10 11.20 -1.86 -23.92
N VAL A 11 11.53 -1.74 -22.63
CA VAL A 11 10.54 -1.45 -21.58
C VAL A 11 9.93 -0.08 -21.90
N LYS A 12 8.69 -0.09 -22.40
CA LYS A 12 7.94 1.12 -22.72
C LYS A 12 7.32 1.67 -21.44
N ASN A 13 7.40 2.99 -21.28
CA ASN A 13 6.75 3.70 -20.18
C ASN A 13 5.23 3.79 -20.42
N VAL A 14 4.81 3.89 -21.69
CA VAL A 14 3.42 4.03 -22.13
C VAL A 14 3.17 3.12 -23.32
N ASP A 15 2.09 2.34 -23.23
CA ASP A 15 1.67 1.39 -24.25
C ASP A 15 0.80 2.06 -25.33
N TYR A 16 -0.12 2.95 -24.92
CA TYR A 16 -1.06 3.62 -25.84
C TYR A 16 -1.33 5.08 -25.46
N ILE A 17 -1.61 5.90 -26.48
CA ILE A 17 -2.23 7.22 -26.37
C ILE A 17 -3.57 7.17 -27.09
N LEU A 18 -4.62 7.61 -26.42
CA LEU A 18 -5.99 7.58 -26.93
C LEU A 18 -6.55 8.99 -26.97
N VAL A 19 -7.40 9.28 -27.96
CA VAL A 19 -8.14 10.53 -28.04
C VAL A 19 -9.61 10.24 -28.36
N ALA A 20 -10.49 10.77 -27.51
CA ALA A 20 -11.93 10.74 -27.70
C ALA A 20 -12.47 12.15 -27.91
N GLU A 21 -13.51 12.28 -28.71
CA GLU A 21 -14.20 13.54 -28.99
C GLU A 21 -15.71 13.34 -28.88
N PHE A 22 -16.42 14.39 -28.51
CA PHE A 22 -17.88 14.36 -28.51
C PHE A 22 -18.42 14.84 -29.86
N ASP A 23 -19.03 13.94 -30.61
CA ASP A 23 -19.78 14.23 -31.83
C ASP A 23 -21.25 14.54 -31.49
N ILE A 24 -21.86 15.44 -32.25
CA ILE A 24 -23.23 15.89 -32.00
C ILE A 24 -24.26 14.84 -32.44
N ASP A 25 -23.94 14.10 -33.50
CA ASP A 25 -24.83 13.14 -34.15
C ASP A 25 -24.56 11.72 -33.65
N GLU A 26 -23.29 11.37 -33.40
CA GLU A 26 -22.88 10.02 -32.98
C GLU A 26 -22.62 9.88 -31.46
N GLY A 27 -22.49 10.99 -30.73
CA GLY A 27 -22.15 10.97 -29.30
C GLY A 27 -20.65 10.82 -29.04
N SER A 28 -20.27 10.07 -28.00
CA SER A 28 -18.87 9.87 -27.63
C SER A 28 -18.17 8.94 -28.62
N ILE A 29 -17.15 9.43 -29.33
CA ILE A 29 -16.39 8.64 -30.32
C ILE A 29 -14.91 8.62 -29.98
N LEU A 30 -14.27 7.46 -30.20
CA LEU A 30 -12.82 7.31 -30.10
C LEU A 30 -12.20 7.71 -31.44
N ARG A 31 -11.59 8.90 -31.51
CA ARG A 31 -11.13 9.49 -32.76
C ARG A 31 -9.80 8.92 -33.22
N HIS A 32 -8.83 8.80 -32.31
CA HIS A 32 -7.47 8.36 -32.63
C HIS A 32 -6.92 7.43 -31.55
N GLN A 33 -6.17 6.43 -32.00
CA GLN A 33 -5.41 5.49 -31.19
C GLN A 33 -3.99 5.43 -31.72
N TYR A 34 -3.00 5.49 -30.84
CA TYR A 34 -1.59 5.41 -31.20
C TYR A 34 -0.83 4.55 -30.18
N PRO A 35 0.14 3.71 -30.58
CA PRO A 35 0.67 3.50 -31.95
C PRO A 35 -0.16 2.55 -32.80
N GLN A 36 -0.97 1.70 -32.17
CA GLN A 36 -1.85 0.73 -32.82
C GLN A 36 -3.21 0.69 -32.10
N PRO A 37 -4.27 0.17 -32.73
CA PRO A 37 -5.55 -0.03 -32.07
C PRO A 37 -5.41 -0.91 -30.82
N THR A 38 -6.11 -0.54 -29.75
CA THR A 38 -6.08 -1.27 -28.47
C THR A 38 -6.72 -2.66 -28.54
N GLY A 39 -7.61 -2.88 -29.52
CA GLY A 39 -8.38 -4.13 -29.68
C GLY A 39 -9.57 -4.25 -28.73
N ALA A 40 -9.79 -3.27 -27.85
CA ALA A 40 -10.99 -3.17 -27.01
C ALA A 40 -12.10 -2.39 -27.74
N ASP A 41 -13.33 -2.47 -27.22
CA ASP A 41 -14.48 -1.77 -27.79
C ASP A 41 -14.30 -0.25 -27.75
N GLU A 42 -14.22 0.37 -28.93
CA GLU A 42 -13.93 1.78 -29.11
C GLU A 42 -15.01 2.68 -28.50
N ASN A 43 -16.27 2.26 -28.58
CA ASN A 43 -17.40 3.02 -28.03
C ASN A 43 -17.32 3.03 -26.49
N HIS A 44 -17.06 1.87 -25.89
CA HIS A 44 -16.87 1.74 -24.45
C HIS A 44 -15.73 2.62 -23.93
N ILE A 45 -14.59 2.65 -24.63
CA ILE A 45 -13.46 3.52 -24.26
C ILE A 45 -13.86 5.00 -24.33
N ALA A 46 -14.54 5.40 -25.40
CA ALA A 46 -14.94 6.79 -25.60
C ALA A 46 -15.85 7.30 -24.47
N GLU A 47 -16.78 6.47 -24.01
CA GLU A 47 -17.66 6.80 -22.89
C GLU A 47 -16.92 6.93 -21.55
N LEU A 48 -15.92 6.08 -21.29
CA LEU A 48 -15.08 6.19 -20.09
C LEU A 48 -14.17 7.42 -20.12
N MET A 49 -13.73 7.84 -21.30
CA MET A 49 -12.92 9.04 -21.49
C MET A 49 -13.73 10.34 -21.39
N LEU A 50 -15.04 10.28 -21.67
CA LEU A 50 -15.98 11.41 -21.66
C LEU A 50 -17.08 11.18 -20.63
N PRO A 51 -16.78 11.30 -19.32
CA PRO A 51 -17.73 10.94 -18.26
C PRO A 51 -18.97 11.83 -18.24
N ASP A 52 -20.06 11.27 -17.72
CA ASP A 52 -21.31 12.00 -17.49
C ASP A 52 -21.06 13.26 -16.64
N GLY A 53 -21.46 14.42 -17.17
CA GLY A 53 -21.28 15.72 -16.50
C GLY A 53 -19.94 16.42 -16.78
N ALA A 54 -19.06 15.86 -17.62
CA ALA A 54 -17.81 16.53 -18.03
C ALA A 54 -18.03 17.92 -18.63
N HIS A 55 -19.14 18.11 -19.37
CA HIS A 55 -19.51 19.37 -20.01
C HIS A 55 -19.87 20.50 -19.03
N LEU A 56 -20.10 20.19 -17.76
CA LEU A 56 -20.39 21.17 -16.71
C LEU A 56 -19.13 21.84 -16.15
N ARG A 57 -17.94 21.40 -16.61
CA ARG A 57 -16.64 21.78 -16.07
C ARG A 57 -15.67 22.13 -17.18
N GLU A 58 -14.66 22.93 -16.87
CA GLU A 58 -13.59 23.23 -17.84
C GLU A 58 -12.74 21.99 -18.12
N ASN A 59 -12.35 21.26 -17.07
CA ASN A 59 -11.58 20.04 -17.15
C ASN A 59 -12.06 19.02 -16.11
N ASP A 60 -11.93 17.73 -16.42
CA ASP A 60 -12.11 16.61 -15.49
C ASP A 60 -11.08 15.51 -15.81
N TRP A 61 -10.81 14.65 -14.85
CA TRP A 61 -9.92 13.51 -14.99
C TRP A 61 -10.73 12.22 -14.88
N THR A 62 -10.42 11.20 -15.67
CA THR A 62 -10.93 9.85 -15.43
C THR A 62 -9.78 8.86 -15.39
N LEU A 63 -9.98 7.81 -14.59
CA LEU A 63 -9.03 6.74 -14.45
C LEU A 63 -9.82 5.44 -14.61
N PHE A 64 -9.37 4.58 -15.52
CA PHE A 64 -10.03 3.32 -15.80
C PHE A 64 -8.99 2.27 -16.20
N PHE A 65 -9.36 1.00 -16.07
CA PHE A 65 -8.45 -0.12 -16.23
C PHE A 65 -8.84 -0.94 -17.46
N PHE A 66 -7.82 -1.39 -18.19
CA PHE A 66 -7.96 -2.30 -19.31
C PHE A 66 -7.57 -3.73 -18.89
N ASN A 67 -8.03 -4.71 -19.67
CA ASN A 67 -7.70 -6.13 -19.53
C ASN A 67 -8.08 -6.74 -18.17
N GLN A 68 -9.10 -6.17 -17.51
CA GLN A 68 -9.69 -6.78 -16.33
C GLN A 68 -10.40 -8.06 -16.75
N LYS A 69 -10.03 -9.19 -16.14
CA LYS A 69 -10.66 -10.47 -16.40
C LYS A 69 -11.44 -10.92 -15.17
N VAL A 70 -12.60 -11.49 -15.41
CA VAL A 70 -13.36 -12.18 -14.37
C VAL A 70 -12.50 -13.36 -13.88
N PRO A 71 -12.16 -13.41 -12.59
CA PRO A 71 -11.42 -14.53 -12.03
C PRO A 71 -12.25 -15.81 -12.12
N ASP A 72 -11.61 -16.96 -12.26
CA ASP A 72 -12.28 -18.26 -12.27
C ASP A 72 -12.90 -18.60 -10.89
N GLU A 73 -13.63 -19.72 -10.79
CA GLU A 73 -14.25 -20.17 -9.53
C GLU A 73 -13.21 -20.36 -8.40
N ASP A 74 -11.96 -20.65 -8.76
CA ASP A 74 -10.83 -20.80 -7.86
C ASP A 74 -10.11 -19.47 -7.55
N GLY A 75 -10.57 -18.36 -8.12
CA GLY A 75 -10.01 -17.03 -7.92
C GLY A 75 -8.71 -16.78 -8.66
N ASN A 76 -8.30 -17.65 -9.59
CA ASN A 76 -7.14 -17.46 -10.43
C ASN A 76 -7.49 -16.57 -11.62
N LEU A 77 -6.53 -15.71 -11.98
CA LEU A 77 -6.51 -15.11 -13.30
C LEU A 77 -5.90 -16.13 -14.27
N PRO A 78 -6.32 -16.15 -15.55
CA PRO A 78 -5.69 -16.99 -16.56
C PRO A 78 -4.17 -16.76 -16.57
N GLU A 79 -3.36 -17.84 -16.63
CA GLU A 79 -1.90 -17.75 -16.56
C GLU A 79 -1.28 -16.83 -17.65
N ASP A 80 -1.94 -16.74 -18.81
CA ASP A 80 -1.55 -15.88 -19.94
C ASP A 80 -2.19 -14.47 -19.91
N ALA A 81 -2.79 -14.05 -18.79
CA ALA A 81 -3.41 -12.74 -18.71
C ALA A 81 -2.33 -11.63 -18.72
N PRO A 82 -2.39 -10.66 -19.66
CA PRO A 82 -1.49 -9.52 -19.62
C PRO A 82 -1.71 -8.73 -18.32
N PRO A 83 -0.67 -8.07 -17.78
CA PRO A 83 -0.82 -7.26 -16.58
C PRO A 83 -1.85 -6.14 -16.81
N LEU A 84 -2.47 -5.68 -15.72
CA LEU A 84 -3.41 -4.56 -15.75
C LEU A 84 -2.77 -3.35 -16.44
N LEU A 85 -3.53 -2.76 -17.35
CA LEU A 85 -3.14 -1.56 -18.07
C LEU A 85 -4.01 -0.40 -17.56
N TYR A 86 -3.35 0.63 -17.01
CA TYR A 86 -4.01 1.77 -16.39
C TYR A 86 -4.14 2.91 -17.38
N ALA A 87 -5.33 3.49 -17.52
CA ALA A 87 -5.58 4.65 -18.36
C ALA A 87 -5.80 5.89 -17.50
N LEU A 88 -5.02 6.94 -17.74
CA LEU A 88 -5.25 8.28 -17.21
C LEU A 88 -5.79 9.16 -18.33
N SER A 89 -7.05 9.57 -18.23
CA SER A 89 -7.70 10.45 -19.20
C SER A 89 -7.91 11.84 -18.63
N LEU A 90 -7.64 12.84 -19.46
CA LEU A 90 -7.98 14.25 -19.24
C LEU A 90 -9.04 14.64 -20.26
N VAL A 91 -10.21 15.06 -19.80
CA VAL A 91 -11.23 15.70 -20.64
C VAL A 91 -11.19 17.20 -20.44
N ARG A 92 -11.30 17.95 -21.53
CA ARG A 92 -11.42 19.41 -21.54
C ARG A 92 -12.62 19.84 -22.37
N THR A 93 -13.28 20.89 -21.90
CA THR A 93 -14.39 21.54 -22.61
C THR A 93 -13.97 22.97 -22.94
N LYS A 94 -13.90 23.32 -24.23
CA LYS A 94 -13.65 24.70 -24.68
C LYS A 94 -14.90 25.28 -25.32
N HIS A 95 -15.38 26.41 -24.81
CA HIS A 95 -16.50 27.12 -25.41
C HIS A 95 -16.06 27.82 -26.70
N ASP A 96 -16.72 27.48 -27.81
CA ASP A 96 -16.49 28.08 -29.11
C ASP A 96 -17.83 28.45 -29.75
N LYS A 97 -18.04 29.75 -29.97
CA LYS A 97 -19.26 30.30 -30.58
C LYS A 97 -19.39 29.92 -32.06
N GLY A 98 -18.32 29.46 -32.71
CA GLY A 98 -18.33 29.01 -34.11
C GLY A 98 -18.91 27.61 -34.31
N VAL A 99 -19.11 26.83 -33.24
CA VAL A 99 -19.57 25.43 -33.31
C VAL A 99 -21.03 25.31 -32.91
N ARG A 100 -21.78 24.39 -33.53
CA ARG A 100 -23.25 24.22 -33.36
C ARG A 100 -23.74 24.14 -31.91
N ARG A 101 -22.96 23.56 -30.99
CA ARG A 101 -23.29 23.46 -29.54
C ARG A 101 -22.62 24.53 -28.66
N GLY A 102 -21.88 25.47 -29.23
CA GLY A 102 -21.18 26.51 -28.47
C GLY A 102 -19.98 26.01 -27.64
N ALA A 103 -19.62 24.72 -27.76
CA ALA A 103 -18.48 24.11 -27.07
C ALA A 103 -17.94 22.90 -27.84
N VAL A 104 -16.64 22.63 -27.66
CA VAL A 104 -15.91 21.48 -28.19
C VAL A 104 -15.31 20.70 -27.02
N VAL A 105 -15.69 19.44 -26.88
CA VAL A 105 -15.24 18.53 -25.82
C VAL A 105 -14.29 17.50 -26.43
N LYS A 106 -13.08 17.42 -25.89
CA LYS A 106 -12.06 16.45 -26.30
C LYS A 106 -11.40 15.87 -25.06
N ALA A 107 -11.06 14.59 -25.14
CA ALA A 107 -10.33 13.88 -24.11
C ALA A 107 -9.08 13.22 -24.69
N MET A 108 -8.00 13.21 -23.90
CA MET A 108 -6.76 12.52 -24.23
C MET A 108 -6.33 11.66 -23.06
N ALA A 109 -5.98 10.40 -23.34
CA ALA A 109 -5.56 9.44 -22.32
C ALA A 109 -4.18 8.85 -22.60
N VAL A 110 -3.44 8.60 -21.52
CA VAL A 110 -2.20 7.83 -21.48
C VAL A 110 -2.46 6.47 -20.85
N CYS A 111 -2.07 5.39 -21.53
CA CYS A 111 -2.21 4.02 -21.04
C CYS A 111 -0.84 3.46 -20.65
N THR A 112 -0.66 3.10 -19.38
CA THR A 112 0.63 2.67 -18.81
C THR A 112 0.45 1.48 -17.87
N ARG A 113 1.51 0.69 -17.70
CA ARG A 113 1.58 -0.37 -16.67
C ARG A 113 2.14 0.13 -15.34
N HIS A 114 2.56 1.39 -15.27
CA HIS A 114 3.09 1.98 -14.05
C HIS A 114 1.96 2.45 -13.13
N GLN A 115 2.03 2.05 -11.85
CA GLN A 115 1.05 2.46 -10.84
C GLN A 115 1.15 3.96 -10.51
N PHE A 116 2.28 4.62 -10.80
CA PHE A 116 2.48 6.05 -10.55
C PHE A 116 2.02 6.95 -11.71
N LEU A 117 0.97 6.58 -12.44
CA LEU A 117 0.48 7.29 -13.63
C LEU A 117 0.17 8.79 -13.45
N HIS A 118 -0.03 9.26 -12.21
CA HIS A 118 -0.24 10.67 -11.89
C HIS A 118 0.92 11.58 -12.35
N ILE A 119 2.12 11.03 -12.54
CA ILE A 119 3.27 11.77 -13.09
C ILE A 119 3.01 12.33 -14.50
N TYR A 120 2.06 11.75 -15.24
CA TYR A 120 1.75 12.15 -16.62
C TYR A 120 0.72 13.28 -16.72
N LYS A 121 0.10 13.72 -15.61
CA LYS A 121 -0.87 14.82 -15.61
C LYS A 121 -0.33 16.12 -16.26
N PRO A 122 0.90 16.58 -15.95
CA PRO A 122 1.42 17.84 -16.52
C PRO A 122 1.61 17.77 -18.04
N ILE A 123 2.14 16.65 -18.56
CA ILE A 123 2.37 16.49 -20.00
C ILE A 123 1.06 16.29 -20.77
N LEU A 124 0.07 15.60 -20.18
CA LEU A 124 -1.27 15.46 -20.76
C LEU A 124 -1.98 16.80 -20.94
N LEU A 125 -1.86 17.71 -19.97
CA LEU A 125 -2.42 19.07 -20.07
C LEU A 125 -1.85 19.84 -21.27
N LEU A 126 -0.52 19.76 -21.46
CA LEU A 126 0.17 20.43 -22.57
C LEU A 126 -0.17 19.79 -23.92
N ALA A 127 -0.13 18.46 -23.98
CA ALA A 127 -0.39 17.72 -25.21
C ALA A 127 -1.84 17.86 -25.68
N LEU A 128 -2.82 17.82 -24.78
CA LEU A 128 -4.21 18.06 -25.13
C LEU A 128 -4.42 19.49 -25.64
N GLU A 129 -3.78 20.50 -25.03
CA GLU A 129 -3.85 21.86 -25.53
C GLU A 129 -3.30 21.99 -26.96
N ASN A 130 -2.20 21.31 -27.28
CA ASN A 130 -1.64 21.31 -28.62
C ASN A 130 -2.52 20.55 -29.61
N TYR A 131 -3.14 19.44 -29.20
CA TYR A 131 -4.12 18.74 -30.02
C TYR A 131 -5.35 19.60 -30.36
N TYR A 132 -5.77 20.50 -29.47
CA TYR A 132 -6.80 21.51 -29.79
C TYR A 132 -6.36 22.49 -30.88
N ARG A 133 -5.06 22.82 -30.97
CA ARG A 133 -4.53 23.71 -32.02
C ARG A 133 -4.35 22.98 -33.34
N THR A 134 -3.90 21.73 -33.29
CA THR A 134 -3.58 20.90 -34.46
C THR A 134 -4.06 19.45 -34.23
N PRO A 135 -5.31 19.11 -34.57
CA PRO A 135 -5.87 17.79 -34.32
C PRO A 135 -5.32 16.77 -35.34
N THR A 136 -4.13 16.24 -35.08
CA THR A 136 -3.41 15.32 -35.97
C THR A 136 -2.82 14.16 -35.18
N VAL A 137 -2.72 12.99 -35.82
CA VAL A 137 -2.09 11.80 -35.22
C VAL A 137 -0.61 12.05 -34.87
N ASP A 138 0.05 12.96 -35.57
CA ASP A 138 1.44 13.36 -35.31
C ASP A 138 1.63 13.93 -33.89
N THR A 139 0.64 14.66 -33.36
CA THR A 139 0.71 15.16 -31.97
C THR A 139 0.67 14.02 -30.94
N LEU A 140 -0.11 12.96 -31.21
CA LEU A 140 -0.13 11.76 -30.37
C LEU A 140 1.21 11.01 -30.47
N ALA A 141 1.77 10.89 -31.68
CA ALA A 141 3.06 10.27 -31.90
C ALA A 141 4.18 11.03 -31.17
N GLN A 142 4.16 12.36 -31.18
CA GLN A 142 5.09 13.20 -30.43
C GLN A 142 4.95 12.97 -28.92
N LEU A 143 3.73 12.93 -28.39
CA LEU A 143 3.50 12.63 -26.96
C LEU A 143 4.02 11.24 -26.60
N TYR A 144 3.65 10.22 -27.37
CA TYR A 144 4.07 8.84 -27.16
C TYR A 144 5.59 8.70 -27.15
N ASN A 145 6.27 9.29 -28.14
CA ASN A 145 7.72 9.26 -28.23
C ASN A 145 8.35 10.02 -27.06
N SER A 146 7.85 11.21 -26.73
CA SER A 146 8.37 12.03 -25.62
C SER A 146 8.32 11.27 -24.30
N VAL A 147 7.19 10.62 -23.99
CA VAL A 147 7.03 9.85 -22.75
C VAL A 147 7.88 8.57 -22.75
N ASN A 148 7.98 7.87 -23.87
CA ASN A 148 8.79 6.66 -23.97
C ASN A 148 10.31 6.94 -24.04
N THR A 149 10.72 8.16 -24.38
CA THR A 149 12.12 8.61 -24.25
C THR A 149 12.50 9.02 -22.82
N MET A 150 11.55 9.05 -21.88
CA MET A 150 11.84 9.31 -20.47
C MET A 150 12.79 8.24 -19.93
N ASP A 151 13.99 8.67 -19.54
CA ASP A 151 15.00 7.77 -19.01
C ASP A 151 14.68 7.39 -17.56
N LEU A 152 14.42 6.10 -17.36
CA LEU A 152 14.26 5.47 -16.04
C LEU A 152 15.41 4.49 -15.74
N SER A 153 16.41 4.40 -16.62
CA SER A 153 17.48 3.43 -16.51
C SER A 153 18.33 3.67 -15.26
N GLY A 154 18.54 4.91 -14.85
CA GLY A 154 19.27 5.25 -13.62
C GLY A 154 18.54 4.93 -12.31
N MET A 155 17.33 4.37 -12.36
CA MET A 155 16.53 4.02 -11.18
C MET A 155 16.99 2.69 -10.57
N PRO A 156 17.46 2.65 -9.30
CA PRO A 156 17.91 1.41 -8.69
C PRO A 156 16.74 0.46 -8.40
N ARG A 157 16.98 -0.84 -8.56
CA ARG A 157 16.00 -1.88 -8.17
C ARG A 157 16.13 -2.17 -6.67
N LEU A 158 15.15 -1.69 -5.90
CA LEU A 158 15.08 -1.95 -4.46
C LEU A 158 14.34 -3.25 -4.17
N SER A 159 14.88 -4.04 -3.22
CA SER A 159 14.19 -5.21 -2.68
C SER A 159 12.92 -4.81 -1.92
N ARG A 160 12.05 -5.78 -1.57
CA ARG A 160 10.84 -5.50 -0.77
C ARG A 160 11.20 -4.88 0.57
N SER A 161 12.19 -5.44 1.26
CA SER A 161 12.66 -4.95 2.57
C SER A 161 13.25 -3.54 2.47
N GLU A 162 14.04 -3.26 1.43
CA GLU A 162 14.61 -1.93 1.18
C GLU A 162 13.53 -0.89 0.88
N ARG A 163 12.51 -1.27 0.10
CA ARG A 163 11.38 -0.39 -0.19
C ARG A 163 10.61 -0.03 1.09
N ILE A 164 10.41 -1.00 1.99
CA ILE A 164 9.78 -0.78 3.29
C ILE A 164 10.65 0.17 4.15
N ILE A 165 11.96 -0.06 4.22
CA ILE A 165 12.89 0.79 4.96
C ILE A 165 12.83 2.23 4.42
N LEU A 166 12.97 2.41 3.11
CA LEU A 166 12.90 3.73 2.48
C LEU A 166 11.56 4.39 2.77
N ARG A 167 10.43 3.68 2.59
CA ARG A 167 9.07 4.22 2.81
C ARG A 167 8.84 4.77 4.21
N PHE A 168 9.46 4.18 5.23
CA PHE A 168 9.27 4.55 6.64
C PHE A 168 10.48 5.26 7.26
N SER A 169 11.43 5.69 6.44
CA SER A 169 12.57 6.49 6.87
C SER A 169 12.26 7.98 6.78
N ASP A 170 12.63 8.72 7.82
CA ASP A 170 12.62 10.18 7.78
C ASP A 170 13.88 10.74 7.09
N ASP A 171 14.86 9.88 6.81
CA ASP A 171 16.12 10.26 6.17
C ASP A 171 15.95 10.29 4.64
N GLN A 172 15.93 11.51 4.10
CA GLN A 172 15.85 11.77 2.66
C GLN A 172 17.00 11.16 1.87
N ALA A 173 18.15 10.89 2.48
CA ALA A 173 19.33 10.34 1.81
C ALA A 173 19.46 8.82 1.98
N MET A 174 18.45 8.12 2.50
CA MET A 174 18.46 6.67 2.66
C MET A 174 18.74 5.97 1.31
N PHE A 175 19.69 5.03 1.30
CA PHE A 175 20.20 4.30 0.12
C PHE A 175 20.80 5.17 -1.01
N GLU A 176 21.23 6.40 -0.73
CA GLU A 176 21.92 7.26 -1.71
C GLU A 176 23.10 6.55 -2.40
N GLU A 177 23.81 5.70 -1.67
CA GLU A 177 24.95 4.91 -2.14
C GLU A 177 24.57 4.00 -3.31
N LYS A 178 23.36 3.45 -3.32
CA LYS A 178 22.85 2.59 -4.40
C LYS A 178 22.58 3.37 -5.68
N PHE A 179 22.05 4.58 -5.58
CA PHE A 179 21.88 5.46 -6.74
C PHE A 179 23.23 5.80 -7.36
N ILE A 180 24.23 6.10 -6.53
CA ILE A 180 25.60 6.41 -6.99
C ILE A 180 26.23 5.18 -7.68
N ARG A 181 26.12 3.98 -7.09
CA ARG A 181 26.63 2.75 -7.70
C ARG A 181 25.98 2.45 -9.04
N HIS A 182 24.66 2.58 -9.13
CA HIS A 182 23.94 2.30 -10.37
C HIS A 182 24.33 3.28 -11.49
N LEU A 183 24.45 4.57 -11.17
CA LEU A 183 24.93 5.59 -12.11
C LEU A 183 26.39 5.33 -12.54
N ASN A 184 27.26 4.91 -11.62
CA ASN A 184 28.64 4.58 -11.93
C ASN A 184 28.77 3.32 -12.81
N GLN A 185 27.92 2.31 -12.60
CA GLN A 185 27.88 1.10 -13.43
C GLN A 185 27.45 1.43 -14.87
N MET A 186 26.51 2.37 -15.04
CA MET A 186 26.08 2.84 -16.36
C MET A 186 27.15 3.67 -17.07
N ASN A 187 27.81 4.58 -16.36
CA ASN A 187 28.84 5.45 -16.95
C ASN A 187 30.21 4.75 -17.12
N GLY A 188 30.44 3.64 -16.41
CA GLY A 188 31.71 2.91 -16.40
C GLY A 188 31.88 1.85 -17.49
N GLY A 189 30.85 1.60 -18.31
CA GLY A 189 30.87 0.61 -19.40
C GLY A 189 31.84 0.94 -20.55
N ASP A 190 32.24 2.20 -20.72
CA ASP A 190 33.07 2.66 -21.84
C ASP A 190 34.52 3.05 -21.47
N SER A 191 35.03 2.63 -20.30
CA SER A 191 36.43 2.95 -19.89
C SER A 191 37.23 1.78 -19.32
N ALA A 192 36.79 0.54 -19.50
CA ALA A 192 37.52 -0.65 -19.08
C ALA A 192 38.30 -1.36 -20.22
N ASN A 193 38.69 -0.64 -21.28
CA ASN A 193 39.51 -1.18 -22.39
C ASN A 193 40.71 -0.30 -22.75
N ILE A 194 41.44 0.19 -21.74
CA ILE A 194 42.86 0.54 -21.89
C ILE A 194 43.66 -0.18 -20.80
N ALA A 195 43.80 -1.49 -20.96
CA ALA A 195 44.88 -2.24 -20.35
C ALA A 195 45.84 -2.66 -21.46
N ASN A 196 47.05 -2.08 -21.48
CA ASN A 196 48.33 -2.77 -21.74
C ASN A 196 49.41 -1.79 -22.25
N GLY A 197 50.27 -1.35 -21.33
CA GLY A 197 51.56 -0.75 -21.61
C GLY A 197 52.53 -1.10 -20.49
N ASN A 198 53.56 -1.88 -20.83
CA ASN A 198 54.53 -2.60 -19.99
C ASN A 198 55.20 -1.82 -18.82
N PRO A 199 55.68 -2.54 -17.78
CA PRO A 199 56.55 -2.00 -16.74
C PRO A 199 58.03 -2.05 -17.14
N GLY A 200 58.75 -0.93 -17.03
CA GLY A 200 60.21 -0.86 -17.22
C GLY A 200 60.80 0.47 -16.72
N SER A 201 61.54 0.41 -15.61
CA SER A 201 62.38 1.47 -14.99
C SER A 201 63.74 1.65 -15.73
N PRO A 202 64.69 2.55 -15.35
CA PRO A 202 64.75 3.58 -14.27
C PRO A 202 65.38 4.98 -14.63
N HIS A 203 65.37 5.91 -13.64
CA HIS A 203 66.17 7.17 -13.46
C HIS A 203 65.83 8.38 -14.36
N THR A 204 65.73 9.64 -13.89
CA THR A 204 66.64 10.46 -13.06
C THR A 204 65.93 11.57 -12.25
N GLN A 205 66.64 12.09 -11.24
CA GLN A 205 66.27 13.08 -10.21
C GLN A 205 66.03 14.52 -10.73
N GLU A 206 65.17 15.28 -10.03
CA GLU A 206 65.45 16.56 -9.31
C GLU A 206 64.23 17.51 -9.28
N GLY A 207 63.94 18.11 -8.12
CA GLY A 207 63.04 19.26 -7.97
C GLY A 207 62.12 19.21 -6.74
N VAL A 208 62.57 19.84 -5.66
CA VAL A 208 61.91 20.06 -4.36
C VAL A 208 60.77 21.08 -4.50
N ASP A 209 59.64 20.86 -3.82
CA ASP A 209 58.97 21.85 -2.94
C ASP A 209 57.78 21.20 -2.19
N GLU A 210 57.84 21.27 -0.86
CA GLU A 210 56.78 20.92 0.09
C GLU A 210 55.76 22.06 0.16
N ASP A 211 54.45 21.75 0.15
CA ASP A 211 53.45 22.41 1.01
C ASP A 211 52.06 21.74 0.95
N ASN A 212 51.71 21.14 2.09
CA ASN A 212 50.43 21.10 2.81
C ASN A 212 49.06 20.76 2.15
N GLU A 213 48.48 19.69 2.73
CA GLU A 213 47.07 19.44 3.11
C GLU A 213 45.84 19.62 2.18
N ASN A 214 44.99 18.60 2.31
CA ASN A 214 43.53 18.53 2.15
C ASN A 214 42.90 18.05 0.81
N GLY A 215 42.22 16.91 0.99
CA GLY A 215 41.33 16.17 0.10
C GLY A 215 40.61 16.95 -0.99
N ARG A 216 40.62 16.37 -2.20
CA ARG A 216 39.74 16.79 -3.29
C ARG A 216 38.91 15.63 -3.81
N HIS A 217 37.63 15.74 -3.46
CA HIS A 217 36.48 15.07 -4.03
C HIS A 217 36.56 14.96 -5.55
N LYS A 218 36.27 13.77 -6.07
CA LYS A 218 36.00 13.53 -7.49
C LYS A 218 34.75 14.31 -7.92
N THR A 219 34.94 15.28 -8.80
CA THR A 219 33.91 16.05 -9.49
C THR A 219 33.37 15.25 -10.68
N LEU A 220 32.05 15.13 -10.79
CA LEU A 220 31.35 14.64 -11.99
C LEU A 220 30.83 15.86 -12.78
N ILE A 221 31.02 15.82 -14.11
CA ILE A 221 30.71 16.90 -15.06
C ILE A 221 29.27 16.72 -15.58
N ASP A 222 28.46 17.78 -15.55
CA ASP A 222 27.13 17.86 -16.18
C ASP A 222 27.25 18.51 -17.57
N LEU A 223 26.95 17.76 -18.63
CA LEU A 223 27.12 18.15 -20.03
C LEU A 223 26.03 19.08 -20.60
N SER A 224 25.19 19.70 -19.76
CA SER A 224 24.04 20.46 -20.27
C SER A 224 24.07 21.99 -20.12
N SER A 225 25.04 22.58 -19.39
CA SER A 225 24.99 24.05 -19.16
C SER A 225 26.30 24.82 -18.93
N GLY A 226 27.48 24.21 -18.94
CA GLY A 226 28.77 24.95 -18.99
C GLY A 226 29.04 25.95 -17.84
N GLN A 227 28.21 25.99 -16.80
CA GLN A 227 28.41 26.83 -15.61
C GLN A 227 28.46 25.98 -14.36
N VAL A 228 29.61 26.06 -13.66
CA VAL A 228 29.85 25.43 -12.37
C VAL A 228 29.00 26.12 -11.32
N ARG A 229 27.82 25.56 -11.03
CA ARG A 229 27.13 25.81 -9.76
C ARG A 229 27.32 24.59 -8.88
N VAL A 230 28.20 24.73 -7.90
CA VAL A 230 28.23 23.87 -6.72
C VAL A 230 26.88 24.05 -6.04
N SER A 231 25.96 23.08 -6.20
CA SER A 231 24.76 23.03 -5.36
C SER A 231 25.18 22.60 -3.96
N THR A 232 25.74 23.54 -3.20
CA THR A 232 25.81 23.45 -1.76
C THR A 232 24.38 23.35 -1.21
N GLY A 233 24.02 22.22 -0.60
CA GLY A 233 23.20 22.25 0.60
C GLY A 233 21.74 21.77 0.58
N LYS A 234 21.34 20.79 -0.25
CA LYS A 234 20.18 19.91 0.06
C LYS A 234 20.45 18.49 -0.44
N THR A 235 20.46 17.52 0.47
CA THR A 235 20.43 16.09 0.14
C THR A 235 19.24 15.81 -0.76
N LYS A 236 19.45 15.16 -1.91
CA LYS A 236 18.36 14.80 -2.81
C LYS A 236 17.47 13.76 -2.12
N ASP A 237 16.17 13.99 -2.15
CA ASP A 237 15.18 13.10 -1.56
C ASP A 237 15.03 11.82 -2.37
N ARG A 238 15.56 10.72 -1.83
CA ARG A 238 15.63 9.39 -2.48
C ARG A 238 14.32 8.62 -2.46
N HIS A 239 13.28 9.14 -1.80
CA HIS A 239 11.92 8.63 -1.96
C HIS A 239 11.40 8.83 -3.39
N PHE A 240 12.00 9.76 -4.13
CA PHE A 240 11.69 10.04 -5.52
C PHE A 240 12.93 9.90 -6.39
N TYR A 241 12.72 9.40 -7.60
CA TYR A 241 13.69 9.46 -8.68
C TYR A 241 13.33 10.66 -9.58
N ASP A 242 14.21 11.65 -9.60
CA ASP A 242 14.03 12.83 -10.44
C ASP A 242 14.50 12.52 -11.87
N THR A 243 13.59 12.66 -12.84
CA THR A 243 13.84 12.53 -14.28
C THR A 243 13.19 13.72 -15.01
N GLN A 244 13.29 13.75 -16.33
CA GLN A 244 12.68 14.80 -17.15
C GLN A 244 12.12 14.23 -18.45
N VAL A 245 11.03 14.83 -18.92
CA VAL A 245 10.46 14.57 -20.24
C VAL A 245 10.56 15.83 -21.08
N VAL A 246 11.03 15.69 -22.31
CA VAL A 246 11.10 16.79 -23.27
C VAL A 246 9.90 16.69 -24.20
N TYR A 247 9.06 17.71 -24.22
CA TYR A 247 7.90 17.81 -25.11
C TYR A 247 7.89 19.17 -25.80
N GLU A 248 7.92 19.20 -27.14
CA GLU A 248 8.04 20.43 -27.94
C GLU A 248 9.19 21.37 -27.51
N GLY A 249 10.32 20.79 -27.08
CA GLY A 249 11.48 21.54 -26.58
C GLY A 249 11.33 22.07 -25.14
N VAL A 250 10.17 21.89 -24.51
CA VAL A 250 9.95 22.18 -23.09
C VAL A 250 10.41 20.97 -22.26
N LYS A 251 11.34 21.20 -21.32
CA LYS A 251 11.79 20.19 -20.37
C LYS A 251 10.88 20.20 -19.14
N LEU A 252 10.08 19.16 -18.97
CA LEU A 252 9.19 18.97 -17.83
C LEU A 252 9.88 18.08 -16.78
N PRO A 253 10.14 18.58 -15.56
CA PRO A 253 10.68 17.74 -14.48
C PRO A 253 9.62 16.77 -13.98
N ILE A 254 9.99 15.50 -13.87
CA ILE A 254 9.14 14.42 -13.38
C ILE A 254 9.78 13.78 -12.16
N ARG A 255 8.98 13.51 -11.13
CA ARG A 255 9.42 12.82 -9.90
C ARG A 255 8.71 11.48 -9.81
N VAL A 256 9.44 10.40 -9.96
CA VAL A 256 8.92 9.03 -9.90
C VAL A 256 9.03 8.50 -8.48
N PRO A 257 7.92 8.12 -7.81
CA PRO A 257 7.97 7.60 -6.44
C PRO A 257 8.59 6.19 -6.38
N MET A 258 9.53 5.96 -5.46
CA MET A 258 10.26 4.70 -5.29
C MET A 258 9.57 3.69 -4.36
N THR A 259 8.59 4.15 -3.59
CA THR A 259 8.01 3.40 -2.45
C THR A 259 6.58 2.93 -2.69
N VAL A 260 6.14 2.90 -3.96
CA VAL A 260 4.78 2.50 -4.35
C VAL A 260 4.60 0.99 -4.19
N TYR A 261 3.50 0.60 -3.54
CA TYR A 261 3.08 -0.80 -3.47
C TYR A 261 2.18 -1.21 -4.65
N PRO A 262 2.07 -2.51 -4.97
CA PRO A 262 1.33 -2.97 -6.15
C PRO A 262 -0.14 -2.54 -6.20
N GLU A 263 -0.80 -2.44 -5.04
CA GLU A 263 -2.21 -2.04 -4.93
C GLU A 263 -2.38 -0.51 -4.74
N GLU A 264 -1.29 0.27 -4.74
CA GLU A 264 -1.34 1.73 -4.70
C GLU A 264 -1.29 2.31 -6.11
N ILE A 265 -2.44 2.63 -6.67
CA ILE A 265 -2.56 3.11 -8.05
C ILE A 265 -2.93 4.58 -8.05
N GLY A 266 -2.14 5.41 -8.73
CA GLY A 266 -2.38 6.85 -8.85
C GLY A 266 -2.08 7.66 -7.59
N ASP A 267 -2.63 8.86 -7.53
CA ASP A 267 -2.53 9.81 -6.42
C ASP A 267 -3.88 9.95 -5.69
N PHE A 268 -4.22 8.94 -4.89
CA PHE A 268 -5.42 8.97 -4.04
C PHE A 268 -5.10 9.47 -2.62
N SER A 269 -6.13 9.96 -1.91
CA SER A 269 -6.04 10.31 -0.50
C SER A 269 -6.88 9.37 0.34
N LEU A 270 -6.21 8.56 1.17
CA LEU A 270 -6.89 7.73 2.14
C LEU A 270 -7.47 8.58 3.27
N ILE A 271 -6.79 9.67 3.63
CA ILE A 271 -7.29 10.64 4.62
C ILE A 271 -8.64 11.20 4.16
N GLN A 272 -8.77 11.61 2.90
CA GLN A 272 -10.03 12.13 2.37
C GLN A 272 -11.17 11.11 2.49
N LEU A 273 -10.93 9.84 2.14
CA LEU A 273 -11.92 8.76 2.30
C LEU A 273 -12.33 8.62 3.77
N LEU A 274 -11.35 8.51 4.67
CA LEU A 274 -11.58 8.30 6.09
C LEU A 274 -12.30 9.48 6.74
N SER A 275 -11.95 10.73 6.40
CA SER A 275 -12.64 11.92 6.87
C SER A 275 -14.08 11.99 6.35
N THR A 276 -14.32 11.61 5.09
CA THR A 276 -15.67 11.66 4.49
C THR A 276 -16.64 10.69 5.17
N PHE A 277 -16.21 9.45 5.42
CA PHE A 277 -17.09 8.41 5.97
C PHE A 277 -16.94 8.19 7.48
N GLY A 278 -15.86 8.68 8.11
CA GLY A 278 -15.57 8.50 9.52
C GLY A 278 -16.15 9.57 10.44
N SER A 279 -16.45 10.77 9.94
CA SER A 279 -16.88 11.90 10.79
C SER A 279 -18.31 11.80 11.32
N ASN A 280 -19.18 10.94 10.76
CA ASN A 280 -20.59 10.88 11.18
C ASN A 280 -21.11 9.44 11.37
N PRO A 281 -20.80 8.79 12.51
CA PRO A 281 -21.22 7.42 12.79
C PRO A 281 -22.73 7.26 13.03
N GLN A 282 -23.51 8.36 13.09
CA GLN A 282 -24.96 8.27 13.32
C GLN A 282 -25.75 7.75 12.11
N PHE A 283 -25.19 7.84 10.90
CA PHE A 283 -25.87 7.42 9.67
C PHE A 283 -25.91 5.90 9.42
N THR A 284 -25.15 5.11 10.18
CA THR A 284 -25.20 3.63 10.15
C THR A 284 -26.20 3.06 11.15
N ILE A 285 -26.62 3.85 12.15
CA ILE A 285 -27.43 3.38 13.30
C ILE A 285 -28.93 3.35 12.98
N SER A 286 -29.39 4.05 11.94
CA SER A 286 -30.82 4.20 11.65
C SER A 286 -31.37 3.02 10.82
N SER A 287 -32.16 2.15 11.47
CA SER A 287 -33.13 1.21 10.87
C SER A 287 -32.58 0.17 9.89
N ARG A 288 -31.50 -0.54 10.24
CA ARG A 288 -30.94 -1.63 9.41
C ARG A 288 -31.04 -2.99 10.10
N GLY A 289 -31.25 -4.04 9.30
CA GLY A 289 -30.96 -5.40 9.74
C GLY A 289 -29.45 -5.56 9.99
N THR A 290 -29.05 -6.51 10.84
CA THR A 290 -27.63 -6.81 11.03
C THR A 290 -27.19 -7.90 10.05
N HIS A 291 -26.11 -7.68 9.32
CA HIS A 291 -25.53 -8.67 8.41
C HIS A 291 -24.32 -9.36 9.08
N PRO A 292 -24.28 -10.71 9.14
CA PRO A 292 -23.27 -11.47 9.88
C PRO A 292 -21.81 -11.08 9.57
N HIS A 293 -21.47 -10.86 8.30
CA HIS A 293 -20.08 -10.57 7.89
C HIS A 293 -19.71 -9.08 7.95
N LEU A 294 -20.70 -8.19 8.02
CA LEU A 294 -20.47 -6.74 7.90
C LEU A 294 -20.52 -6.04 9.26
N ASP A 295 -21.40 -6.50 10.16
CA ASP A 295 -21.64 -5.89 11.46
C ASP A 295 -20.92 -6.63 12.60
N SER A 296 -19.60 -6.44 12.72
CA SER A 296 -18.81 -7.07 13.79
C SER A 296 -19.25 -6.65 15.20
N SER A 297 -19.74 -5.42 15.36
CA SER A 297 -20.24 -4.85 16.61
C SER A 297 -21.77 -4.70 16.62
N GLY A 298 -22.46 -5.43 15.75
CA GLY A 298 -23.89 -5.19 15.48
C GLY A 298 -24.13 -3.76 14.96
N GLN A 299 -25.21 -3.15 15.43
CA GLN A 299 -25.63 -1.78 15.04
C GLN A 299 -24.64 -0.66 15.40
N TYR A 300 -23.63 -0.95 16.24
CA TYR A 300 -22.62 0.03 16.65
C TYR A 300 -21.34 -0.05 15.80
N THR A 301 -21.35 -0.84 14.72
CA THR A 301 -20.19 -0.95 13.82
C THR A 301 -19.92 0.40 13.15
N HIS A 302 -18.69 0.88 13.29
CA HIS A 302 -18.26 2.14 12.70
C HIS A 302 -18.29 2.08 11.16
N PRO A 303 -18.66 3.15 10.42
CA PRO A 303 -18.78 3.11 8.96
C PRO A 303 -17.50 2.66 8.24
N ILE A 304 -16.32 3.05 8.75
CA ILE A 304 -15.04 2.63 8.18
C ILE A 304 -14.81 1.11 8.37
N ILE A 305 -15.20 0.55 9.51
CA ILE A 305 -15.13 -0.90 9.76
C ILE A 305 -16.13 -1.64 8.87
N LEU A 306 -17.34 -1.08 8.69
CA LEU A 306 -18.34 -1.63 7.78
C LEU A 306 -17.81 -1.70 6.34
N LEU A 307 -17.18 -0.62 5.86
CA LEU A 307 -16.52 -0.59 4.55
C LEU A 307 -15.37 -1.60 4.47
N MET A 308 -14.52 -1.65 5.49
CA MET A 308 -13.40 -2.59 5.58
C MET A 308 -13.88 -4.04 5.51
N ASN A 309 -14.97 -4.37 6.20
CA ASN A 309 -15.57 -5.70 6.18
C ASN A 309 -16.16 -6.05 4.82
N GLY A 310 -16.82 -5.10 4.16
CA GLY A 310 -17.28 -5.27 2.78
C GLY A 310 -16.13 -5.54 1.81
N LEU A 311 -15.02 -4.81 1.97
CA LEU A 311 -13.82 -4.99 1.17
C LEU A 311 -13.20 -6.38 1.39
N LEU A 312 -12.98 -6.78 2.65
CA LEU A 312 -12.40 -8.08 3.00
C LEU A 312 -13.28 -9.24 2.56
N THR A 313 -14.61 -9.13 2.70
CA THR A 313 -15.56 -10.23 2.40
C THR A 313 -16.05 -10.22 0.94
N GLN A 314 -15.27 -9.58 0.05
CA GLN A 314 -15.48 -9.53 -1.40
C GLN A 314 -16.90 -9.08 -1.82
N LYS A 315 -17.46 -8.06 -1.16
CA LYS A 315 -18.76 -7.48 -1.53
C LYS A 315 -18.68 -6.57 -2.76
N ARG A 316 -19.84 -6.30 -3.35
CA ARG A 316 -20.06 -5.34 -4.43
C ARG A 316 -20.23 -3.93 -3.87
N ILE A 317 -19.22 -3.08 -4.04
CA ILE A 317 -19.16 -1.76 -3.41
C ILE A 317 -19.20 -0.68 -4.49
N ILE A 318 -20.11 0.27 -4.34
CA ILE A 318 -20.24 1.43 -5.25
C ILE A 318 -19.98 2.73 -4.50
N PHE A 319 -19.13 3.58 -5.06
CA PHE A 319 -18.93 4.97 -4.67
C PHE A 319 -19.73 5.88 -5.59
N LEU A 320 -20.78 6.51 -5.05
CA LEU A 320 -21.65 7.41 -5.80
C LEU A 320 -21.27 8.87 -5.54
N GLY A 321 -20.88 9.56 -6.61
CA GLY A 321 -20.57 10.99 -6.61
C GLY A 321 -21.43 11.77 -7.59
N HIS A 322 -22.74 11.86 -7.35
CA HIS A 322 -23.62 12.64 -8.22
C HIS A 322 -23.18 14.11 -8.29
N ASN A 323 -23.08 14.67 -9.50
CA ASN A 323 -22.55 16.00 -9.77
C ASN A 323 -21.12 16.25 -9.23
N ARG A 324 -20.33 15.22 -8.93
CA ARG A 324 -18.90 15.34 -8.61
C ARG A 324 -18.05 15.10 -9.85
N PRO A 325 -16.82 15.64 -9.91
CA PRO A 325 -15.86 15.27 -10.94
C PRO A 325 -15.60 13.76 -10.90
N ALA A 326 -15.53 13.12 -12.06
CA ALA A 326 -15.30 11.68 -12.15
C ALA A 326 -13.92 11.29 -11.57
N GLY A 327 -12.95 12.20 -11.62
CA GLY A 327 -11.62 12.00 -11.04
C GLY A 327 -11.66 11.98 -9.51
N GLU A 328 -12.53 12.78 -8.90
CA GLU A 328 -12.75 12.75 -7.45
C GLU A 328 -13.34 11.40 -7.03
N VAL A 329 -14.35 10.92 -7.76
CA VAL A 329 -14.96 9.60 -7.51
C VAL A 329 -13.94 8.47 -7.67
N SER A 330 -13.10 8.53 -8.72
CA SER A 330 -12.02 7.57 -8.96
C SER A 330 -11.05 7.50 -7.78
N ASN A 331 -10.70 8.65 -7.19
CA ASN A 331 -9.81 8.68 -6.02
C ASN A 331 -10.39 7.99 -4.79
N TYR A 332 -11.72 8.05 -4.57
CA TYR A 332 -12.36 7.30 -3.47
C TYR A 332 -12.30 5.79 -3.70
N VAL A 333 -12.49 5.32 -4.95
CA VAL A 333 -12.36 3.90 -5.29
C VAL A 333 -10.93 3.41 -5.05
N LEU A 334 -9.93 4.16 -5.53
CA LEU A 334 -8.51 3.83 -5.34
C LEU A 334 -8.10 3.87 -3.86
N ALA A 335 -8.63 4.83 -3.09
CA ALA A 335 -8.45 4.85 -1.64
C ALA A 335 -9.08 3.63 -0.96
N ALA A 336 -10.23 3.15 -1.43
CA ALA A 336 -10.86 1.93 -0.92
C ALA A 336 -10.06 0.66 -1.28
N VAL A 337 -9.45 0.61 -2.46
CA VAL A 337 -8.49 -0.45 -2.84
C VAL A 337 -7.30 -0.47 -1.88
N ALA A 338 -6.73 0.69 -1.58
CA ALA A 338 -5.64 0.81 -0.61
C ALA A 338 -6.07 0.47 0.83
N LEU A 339 -7.28 0.86 1.25
CA LEU A 339 -7.86 0.49 2.55
C LEU A 339 -8.01 -1.03 2.66
N GLY A 340 -8.63 -1.64 1.63
CA GLY A 340 -8.88 -3.08 1.49
C GLY A 340 -7.61 -3.93 1.55
N SER A 341 -6.58 -3.49 0.84
CA SER A 341 -5.29 -4.18 0.72
C SER A 341 -4.35 -4.01 1.92
N GLY A 342 -4.75 -3.27 2.96
CA GLY A 342 -3.90 -2.99 4.11
C GLY A 342 -2.85 -1.90 3.81
N GLY A 343 -3.27 -0.75 3.28
CA GLY A 343 -2.36 0.31 2.87
C GLY A 343 -1.56 0.00 1.60
N GLY A 344 -2.01 -0.96 0.79
CA GLY A 344 -1.41 -1.36 -0.48
C GLY A 344 -0.43 -2.53 -0.43
N GLY A 345 0.03 -2.92 0.77
CA GLY A 345 1.21 -3.80 0.93
C GLY A 345 0.96 -5.19 1.54
N VAL A 346 -0.27 -5.50 1.96
CA VAL A 346 -0.59 -6.73 2.72
C VAL A 346 -1.33 -7.76 1.87
N LEU A 347 -2.47 -7.36 1.30
CA LEU A 347 -3.32 -8.23 0.50
C LEU A 347 -3.35 -7.75 -0.95
N ARG A 348 -3.42 -8.69 -1.90
CA ARG A 348 -3.56 -8.39 -3.33
C ARG A 348 -4.88 -8.90 -3.92
N GLY A 349 -5.23 -8.38 -5.09
CA GLY A 349 -6.43 -8.75 -5.85
C GLY A 349 -7.56 -7.72 -5.78
N PHE A 350 -7.33 -6.58 -5.13
CA PHE A 350 -8.32 -5.50 -5.05
C PHE A 350 -8.33 -4.69 -6.36
N ALA A 351 -7.17 -4.36 -6.92
CA ALA A 351 -7.03 -3.67 -8.19
C ALA A 351 -7.71 -4.42 -9.37
N ASN A 352 -7.63 -5.75 -9.40
CA ASN A 352 -8.22 -6.57 -10.48
C ASN A 352 -9.74 -6.47 -10.56
N ARG A 353 -10.41 -6.15 -9.45
CA ARG A 353 -11.87 -6.00 -9.34
C ARG A 353 -12.31 -4.55 -9.09
N ALA A 354 -11.40 -3.60 -9.27
CA ALA A 354 -11.68 -2.19 -9.06
C ALA A 354 -11.97 -1.50 -10.39
N PHE A 355 -13.03 -0.71 -10.44
CA PHE A 355 -13.46 0.09 -11.58
C PHE A 355 -13.46 1.55 -11.12
N PRO A 356 -12.32 2.26 -11.19
CA PRO A 356 -12.22 3.59 -10.59
C PRO A 356 -13.26 4.56 -11.15
N TYR A 357 -13.59 4.42 -12.42
CA TYR A 357 -14.79 5.00 -13.02
C TYR A 357 -15.50 3.97 -13.90
N THR A 358 -16.83 3.93 -13.83
CA THR A 358 -17.69 3.13 -14.71
C THR A 358 -19.04 3.83 -14.91
N ASN A 359 -19.75 3.42 -15.96
CA ASN A 359 -21.06 3.95 -16.36
C ASN A 359 -22.09 2.81 -16.51
N LEU A 360 -23.28 3.13 -17.00
CA LEU A 360 -24.37 2.15 -17.15
C LEU A 360 -24.16 1.17 -18.31
N THR A 361 -23.37 1.52 -19.33
CA THR A 361 -23.13 0.61 -20.47
C THR A 361 -22.26 -0.58 -20.07
N ASN A 362 -21.40 -0.40 -19.07
CA ASN A 362 -20.55 -1.46 -18.52
C ASN A 362 -21.20 -2.24 -17.35
N LEU A 363 -22.50 -2.06 -17.12
CA LEU A 363 -23.17 -2.68 -15.97
C LEU A 363 -23.16 -4.21 -16.06
N ASP A 364 -23.38 -4.79 -17.23
CA ASP A 364 -23.44 -6.24 -17.39
C ASP A 364 -22.07 -6.88 -17.07
N THR A 365 -20.99 -6.34 -17.63
CA THR A 365 -19.61 -6.77 -17.31
C THR A 365 -19.28 -6.56 -15.84
N LEU A 366 -19.75 -5.47 -15.22
CA LEU A 366 -19.56 -5.23 -13.79
C LEU A 366 -20.22 -6.33 -12.93
N LEU A 367 -21.41 -6.79 -13.31
CA LEU A 367 -22.18 -7.80 -12.59
C LEU A 367 -21.64 -9.23 -12.76
N GLU A 368 -20.82 -9.48 -13.78
CA GLU A 368 -20.08 -10.75 -13.94
C GLU A 368 -19.06 -10.98 -12.82
N PHE A 369 -18.54 -9.91 -12.21
CA PHE A 369 -17.60 -10.05 -11.11
C PHE A 369 -18.32 -10.50 -9.83
N PRO A 370 -17.78 -11.49 -9.09
CA PRO A 370 -18.38 -11.95 -7.84
C PRO A 370 -18.44 -10.84 -6.79
N GLY A 371 -17.47 -9.94 -6.79
CA GLY A 371 -17.50 -8.68 -6.05
C GLY A 371 -16.56 -7.67 -6.69
N TYR A 372 -16.92 -6.39 -6.60
CA TYR A 372 -16.20 -5.30 -7.27
C TYR A 372 -16.18 -4.02 -6.42
N ILE A 373 -15.31 -3.08 -6.78
CA ILE A 373 -15.24 -1.74 -6.16
C ILE A 373 -15.34 -0.72 -7.28
N ALA A 374 -16.48 -0.05 -7.43
CA ALA A 374 -16.76 0.79 -8.58
C ALA A 374 -17.08 2.24 -8.22
N GLY A 375 -16.69 3.18 -9.07
CA GLY A 375 -16.99 4.59 -8.96
C GLY A 375 -17.98 5.03 -10.03
N VAL A 376 -19.07 5.69 -9.62
CA VAL A 376 -20.15 6.11 -10.53
C VAL A 376 -20.61 7.53 -10.23
N THR A 377 -21.00 8.27 -11.26
CA THR A 377 -21.59 9.62 -11.14
C THR A 377 -23.09 9.63 -11.39
N ASN A 378 -23.63 8.55 -11.97
CA ASN A 378 -25.04 8.42 -12.31
C ASN A 378 -25.89 8.03 -11.07
N PRO A 379 -26.92 8.80 -10.70
CA PRO A 379 -27.74 8.52 -9.52
C PRO A 379 -28.61 7.26 -9.66
N ALA A 380 -28.81 6.71 -10.87
CA ALA A 380 -29.60 5.49 -11.09
C ALA A 380 -29.10 4.30 -10.25
N PHE A 381 -27.81 4.25 -9.92
CA PHE A 381 -27.26 3.22 -9.04
C PHE A 381 -27.88 3.25 -7.63
N GLU A 382 -28.31 4.40 -7.10
CA GLU A 382 -28.96 4.49 -5.79
C GLU A 382 -30.38 3.89 -5.80
N GLU A 383 -31.06 3.94 -6.94
CA GLU A 383 -32.43 3.45 -7.13
C GLU A 383 -32.50 1.93 -7.35
N HIS A 384 -31.35 1.28 -7.59
CA HIS A 384 -31.26 -0.13 -7.94
C HIS A 384 -30.35 -0.94 -6.98
N PRO A 385 -30.86 -1.30 -5.78
CA PRO A 385 -30.08 -2.05 -4.77
C PRO A 385 -29.68 -3.47 -5.18
N GLN A 386 -30.21 -4.00 -6.28
CA GLN A 386 -29.83 -5.32 -6.81
C GLN A 386 -28.44 -5.32 -7.46
N TRP A 387 -27.89 -4.16 -7.80
CA TRP A 387 -26.57 -4.06 -8.43
C TRP A 387 -25.43 -4.14 -7.41
N TRP A 388 -25.63 -3.67 -6.20
CA TRP A 388 -24.57 -3.52 -5.19
C TRP A 388 -24.97 -4.08 -3.82
N ASP A 389 -23.96 -4.36 -3.00
CA ASP A 389 -24.08 -4.78 -1.60
C ASP A 389 -23.92 -3.60 -0.65
N LEU A 390 -22.96 -2.71 -0.97
CA LEU A 390 -22.68 -1.47 -0.24
C LEU A 390 -22.67 -0.27 -1.19
N LEU A 391 -23.37 0.80 -0.83
CA LEU A 391 -23.35 2.08 -1.54
C LEU A 391 -22.77 3.17 -0.62
N CYS A 392 -21.64 3.72 -1.02
CA CYS A 392 -20.93 4.80 -0.37
C CYS A 392 -21.26 6.12 -1.10
N ASN A 393 -22.15 6.92 -0.53
CA ASN A 393 -22.53 8.20 -1.11
C ASN A 393 -21.52 9.28 -0.67
N ILE A 394 -20.68 9.74 -1.60
CA ILE A 394 -19.59 10.69 -1.36
C ILE A 394 -20.13 12.06 -0.91
N ASN A 395 -21.28 12.48 -1.45
CA ASN A 395 -21.86 13.78 -1.14
C ASN A 395 -22.40 13.87 0.28
N THR A 396 -22.94 12.76 0.81
CA THR A 396 -23.57 12.72 2.14
C THR A 396 -22.67 12.11 3.21
N GLY A 397 -21.60 11.40 2.82
CA GLY A 397 -20.78 10.62 3.74
C GLY A 397 -21.49 9.38 4.31
N LYS A 398 -22.66 9.00 3.75
CA LYS A 398 -23.44 7.85 4.21
C LYS A 398 -23.04 6.58 3.45
N ILE A 399 -22.81 5.50 4.20
CA ILE A 399 -22.68 4.14 3.65
C ILE A 399 -24.00 3.41 3.87
N THR A 400 -24.62 2.91 2.81
CA THR A 400 -25.90 2.18 2.81
C THR A 400 -25.66 0.70 2.48
N VAL A 401 -26.31 -0.21 3.20
CA VAL A 401 -26.26 -1.65 2.96
C VAL A 401 -27.51 -2.04 2.16
N SER A 402 -27.35 -2.86 1.12
CA SER A 402 -28.45 -3.24 0.26
C SER A 402 -29.48 -4.11 1.00
N PRO A 403 -30.80 -3.86 0.83
CA PRO A 403 -31.84 -4.71 1.42
C PRO A 403 -31.80 -6.17 0.95
N THR A 404 -31.27 -6.44 -0.25
CA THR A 404 -31.20 -7.78 -0.85
C THR A 404 -30.29 -8.74 -0.06
N LEU A 405 -29.32 -8.19 0.67
CA LEU A 405 -28.44 -8.97 1.54
C LEU A 405 -29.19 -9.60 2.72
N TYR A 406 -30.31 -9.01 3.15
CA TYR A 406 -31.10 -9.54 4.25
C TYR A 406 -32.08 -10.63 3.77
N THR A 407 -32.52 -10.59 2.51
CA THR A 407 -33.45 -11.58 1.95
C THR A 407 -32.77 -12.91 1.59
N ASN A 408 -31.51 -12.86 1.17
CA ASN A 408 -30.75 -14.04 0.76
C ASN A 408 -30.27 -14.93 1.93
N ASN A 409 -30.41 -14.47 3.18
CA ASN A 409 -30.06 -15.22 4.40
C ASN A 409 -31.22 -16.07 4.97
N SER A 410 -32.17 -16.49 4.12
CA SER A 410 -33.27 -17.38 4.52
C SER A 410 -32.92 -18.86 4.27
N ALA A 411 -32.20 -19.55 5.18
CA ALA A 411 -32.65 -20.70 6.03
C ALA A 411 -31.44 -21.57 6.48
N PRO A 412 -31.48 -22.44 7.55
CA PRO A 412 -32.64 -22.93 8.31
C PRO A 412 -32.62 -22.69 9.84
N SER A 413 -33.83 -22.69 10.41
CA SER A 413 -34.19 -22.79 11.83
C SER A 413 -33.45 -21.90 12.85
N ALA A 414 -34.13 -20.80 13.21
CA ALA A 414 -33.89 -20.00 14.42
C ALA A 414 -34.27 -20.74 15.73
N LEU A 415 -33.97 -22.05 15.83
CA LEU A 415 -34.24 -22.85 17.04
C LEU A 415 -32.96 -23.32 17.79
N GLY A 416 -31.76 -23.12 17.21
CA GLY A 416 -30.50 -23.56 17.82
C GLY A 416 -29.53 -22.45 18.29
N TYR A 417 -29.74 -21.19 17.90
CA TYR A 417 -28.69 -20.15 17.96
C TYR A 417 -29.01 -18.96 18.86
N ARG A 418 -30.13 -19.00 19.60
CA ARG A 418 -30.39 -18.02 20.66
C ARG A 418 -29.45 -18.21 21.85
N THR A 419 -28.83 -19.38 22.02
CA THR A 419 -27.98 -19.72 23.16
C THR A 419 -26.67 -18.95 23.20
N ALA A 420 -26.00 -18.60 22.10
CA ALA A 420 -24.69 -17.92 22.22
C ALA A 420 -24.82 -16.46 22.72
N ALA A 421 -25.76 -15.69 22.18
CA ALA A 421 -26.03 -14.33 22.65
C ALA A 421 -26.70 -14.28 24.04
N GLU A 422 -27.51 -15.29 24.37
CA GLU A 422 -28.12 -15.45 25.69
C GLU A 422 -27.11 -15.96 26.75
N THR A 423 -26.15 -16.80 26.35
CA THR A 423 -25.06 -17.26 27.22
C THR A 423 -24.12 -16.11 27.54
N ILE A 424 -23.81 -15.22 26.58
CA ILE A 424 -23.04 -13.98 26.85
C ILE A 424 -23.76 -13.07 27.85
N ARG A 425 -25.11 -12.99 27.79
CA ARG A 425 -25.90 -12.27 28.80
C ARG A 425 -25.91 -12.98 30.16
N LYS A 426 -26.06 -14.31 30.21
CA LYS A 426 -26.08 -15.08 31.46
C LYS A 426 -24.72 -15.21 32.14
N SER A 427 -23.62 -15.23 31.39
CA SER A 427 -22.25 -15.21 31.94
C SER A 427 -21.89 -13.83 32.51
N LEU A 428 -22.50 -12.76 32.00
CA LEU A 428 -22.36 -11.40 32.55
C LEU A 428 -23.15 -11.21 33.86
N ASP A 429 -24.33 -11.82 33.97
CA ASP A 429 -25.16 -11.78 35.19
C ASP A 429 -24.61 -12.63 36.35
N SER A 430 -23.77 -13.63 36.06
CA SER A 430 -23.23 -14.56 37.06
C SER A 430 -21.90 -14.13 37.67
N ALA A 431 -21.22 -13.13 37.09
CA ALA A 431 -19.99 -12.54 37.66
C ALA A 431 -20.25 -11.46 38.72
N GLY A 432 -21.53 -11.14 39.02
CA GLY A 432 -21.94 -10.09 39.94
C GLY A 432 -22.65 -10.61 41.20
N LEU A 433 -21.99 -11.40 42.04
CA LEU A 433 -22.52 -11.76 43.37
C LEU A 433 -21.63 -11.21 44.49
N THR A 434 -21.97 -9.99 44.95
CA THR A 434 -22.34 -9.68 46.36
C THR A 434 -22.31 -8.17 46.65
N ARG A 435 -23.48 -7.52 46.61
CA ARG A 435 -24.02 -6.71 47.73
C ARG A 435 -25.32 -6.02 47.32
N ASN A 436 -26.39 -6.36 48.05
CA ASN A 436 -27.67 -5.68 48.01
C ASN A 436 -27.51 -4.15 48.17
N ARG A 437 -27.88 -3.40 47.14
CA ARG A 437 -28.32 -2.02 47.28
C ARG A 437 -29.40 -1.72 46.24
N SER A 438 -30.59 -1.46 46.74
CA SER A 438 -31.72 -0.91 45.99
C SER A 438 -31.32 0.40 45.31
N VAL A 439 -31.33 0.43 43.97
CA VAL A 439 -31.17 1.68 43.22
C VAL A 439 -32.13 1.72 42.03
N SER A 440 -32.89 2.81 42.02
CA SER A 440 -33.84 3.30 41.03
C SER A 440 -33.33 3.25 39.58
N GLY A 441 -34.28 3.11 38.65
CA GLY A 441 -34.06 3.15 37.21
C GLY A 441 -33.22 4.36 36.78
N ARG A 442 -32.02 4.06 36.32
CA ARG A 442 -31.23 4.91 35.42
C ARG A 442 -30.69 3.98 34.34
N ASP A 443 -30.89 4.39 33.09
CA ASP A 443 -30.34 3.75 31.91
C ASP A 443 -28.87 3.39 32.12
N VAL A 444 -28.61 2.08 32.18
CA VAL A 444 -27.26 1.54 32.15
C VAL A 444 -26.74 1.84 30.76
N LYS A 445 -25.93 2.90 30.63
CA LYS A 445 -25.10 3.09 29.44
C LYS A 445 -24.28 1.81 29.29
N PRO A 446 -24.35 1.11 28.14
CA PRO A 446 -23.55 -0.09 27.94
C PRO A 446 -22.08 0.32 28.10
N ASP A 447 -21.37 -0.41 28.96
CA ASP A 447 -19.97 -0.14 29.26
C ASP A 447 -19.17 0.01 27.96
N LYS A 448 -18.23 0.97 28.00
CA LYS A 448 -17.22 1.26 26.99
C LYS A 448 -16.81 -0.01 26.22
N TRP A 449 -17.15 -0.02 24.93
CA TRP A 449 -16.76 -1.02 23.94
C TRP A 449 -15.22 -1.02 23.76
N ASN A 450 -14.49 -1.67 24.67
CA ASN A 450 -13.08 -2.05 24.48
C ASN A 450 -13.02 -3.19 23.45
N ASN A 451 -13.11 -2.85 22.17
CA ASN A 451 -12.89 -3.77 21.06
C ASN A 451 -11.75 -3.23 20.21
N SER A 452 -10.89 -4.12 19.71
CA SER A 452 -9.78 -3.82 18.78
C SER A 452 -10.18 -2.88 17.63
N ASP A 453 -11.39 -3.04 17.09
CA ASP A 453 -11.95 -2.17 16.05
C ASP A 453 -12.11 -0.71 16.51
N ALA A 454 -12.57 -0.48 17.75
CA ALA A 454 -12.75 0.87 18.28
C ALA A 454 -11.41 1.52 18.62
N ASP A 455 -10.45 0.76 19.14
CA ASP A 455 -9.09 1.24 19.40
C ASP A 455 -8.41 1.64 18.09
N PHE A 456 -8.55 0.81 17.05
CA PHE A 456 -8.07 1.12 15.71
C PHE A 456 -8.68 2.40 15.16
N ILE A 457 -10.02 2.56 15.22
CA ILE A 457 -10.67 3.77 14.71
C ILE A 457 -10.27 5.00 15.52
N HIS A 458 -10.15 4.90 16.85
CA HIS A 458 -9.72 6.01 17.68
C HIS A 458 -8.29 6.44 17.36
N ASP A 459 -7.36 5.49 17.20
CA ASP A 459 -5.98 5.76 16.79
C ASP A 459 -5.91 6.36 15.36
N LEU A 460 -6.71 5.84 14.43
CA LEU A 460 -6.77 6.28 13.05
C LEU A 460 -7.31 7.73 12.94
N MET A 461 -8.45 8.00 13.57
CA MET A 461 -9.07 9.33 13.55
C MET A 461 -8.23 10.34 14.33
N GLY A 462 -7.65 9.94 15.47
CA GLY A 462 -6.73 10.79 16.24
C GLY A 462 -5.46 11.14 15.48
N ALA A 463 -4.96 10.25 14.61
CA ALA A 463 -3.83 10.54 13.73
C ALA A 463 -4.21 11.55 12.62
N ILE A 464 -5.41 11.45 12.06
CA ILE A 464 -5.93 12.42 11.08
C ILE A 464 -6.09 13.81 11.73
N GLU A 465 -6.67 13.88 12.93
CA GLU A 465 -6.83 15.13 13.69
C GLU A 465 -5.49 15.79 14.02
N ARG A 466 -4.44 15.00 14.24
CA ARG A 466 -3.07 15.47 14.45
C ARG A 466 -2.30 15.75 13.16
N HIS A 467 -2.96 15.70 12.00
CA HIS A 467 -2.38 15.95 10.68
C HIS A 467 -1.18 15.07 10.33
N TYR A 468 -1.23 13.78 10.72
CA TYR A 468 -0.25 12.80 10.25
C TYR A 468 -0.36 12.64 8.72
N GLY A 469 0.78 12.45 8.05
CA GLY A 469 0.83 12.26 6.60
C GLY A 469 0.22 10.94 6.14
N GLU A 470 -0.13 10.86 4.85
CA GLU A 470 -0.77 9.69 4.20
C GLU A 470 -0.03 8.37 4.48
N ILE A 471 1.31 8.37 4.45
CA ILE A 471 2.12 7.16 4.68
C ILE A 471 1.89 6.61 6.10
N ALA A 472 1.80 7.50 7.11
CA ALA A 472 1.56 7.10 8.49
C ALA A 472 0.15 6.54 8.69
N ILE A 473 -0.85 7.14 8.03
CA ILE A 473 -2.23 6.65 8.04
C ILE A 473 -2.32 5.27 7.38
N ARG A 474 -1.70 5.09 6.21
CA ARG A 474 -1.61 3.78 5.54
C ARG A 474 -0.92 2.74 6.40
N SER A 475 0.12 3.13 7.14
CA SER A 475 0.82 2.24 8.06
C SER A 475 -0.08 1.69 9.17
N LYS A 476 -0.99 2.50 9.71
CA LYS A 476 -1.96 2.06 10.72
C LYS A 476 -2.96 1.06 10.14
N VAL A 477 -3.44 1.31 8.92
CA VAL A 477 -4.30 0.37 8.17
C VAL A 477 -3.55 -0.93 7.85
N GLU A 478 -2.29 -0.84 7.44
CA GLU A 478 -1.42 -1.99 7.19
C GLU A 478 -1.28 -2.87 8.43
N ALA A 479 -1.02 -2.26 9.60
CA ALA A 479 -0.93 -2.97 10.87
C ALA A 479 -2.25 -3.66 11.26
N TYR A 480 -3.39 -3.01 11.03
CA TYR A 480 -4.71 -3.57 11.29
C TYR A 480 -5.00 -4.80 10.42
N VAL A 481 -4.74 -4.74 9.11
CA VAL A 481 -4.96 -5.88 8.20
C VAL A 481 -3.97 -7.01 8.48
N LYS A 482 -2.70 -6.71 8.78
CA LYS A 482 -1.72 -7.72 9.23
C LYS A 482 -2.19 -8.43 10.49
N ARG A 483 -2.69 -7.68 11.49
CA ARG A 483 -3.27 -8.27 12.70
C ARG A 483 -4.47 -9.17 12.38
N PHE A 484 -5.37 -8.73 11.50
CA PHE A 484 -6.50 -9.55 11.06
C PHE A 484 -6.07 -10.87 10.42
N LEU A 485 -4.99 -10.87 9.62
CA LEU A 485 -4.41 -12.11 9.06
C LEU A 485 -3.83 -13.02 10.14
N SER A 486 -3.10 -12.48 11.13
CA SER A 486 -2.62 -13.27 12.27
C SER A 486 -3.79 -13.88 13.08
N ILE A 487 -4.90 -13.16 13.26
CA ILE A 487 -6.09 -13.69 13.94
C ILE A 487 -6.76 -14.78 13.08
N THR A 488 -6.76 -14.62 11.76
CA THR A 488 -7.25 -15.64 10.82
C THR A 488 -6.43 -16.93 10.92
N ALA A 489 -5.10 -16.82 10.92
CA ALA A 489 -4.19 -17.94 11.12
C ALA A 489 -4.46 -18.68 12.45
N LEU A 490 -4.62 -17.92 13.53
CA LEU A 490 -4.94 -18.46 14.86
C LEU A 490 -6.29 -19.20 14.87
N TYR A 491 -7.30 -18.61 14.24
CA TYR A 491 -8.63 -19.21 14.14
C TYR A 491 -8.63 -20.52 13.33
N GLU A 492 -7.88 -20.56 12.22
CA GLU A 492 -7.72 -21.77 11.43
C GLU A 492 -6.98 -22.85 12.19
N HIS A 493 -5.90 -22.49 12.90
CA HIS A 493 -5.18 -23.41 13.75
C HIS A 493 -6.06 -23.98 14.86
N ASP A 494 -6.85 -23.15 15.54
CA ASP A 494 -7.76 -23.59 16.62
C ASP A 494 -8.90 -24.49 16.09
N ARG A 495 -9.36 -24.32 14.83
CA ARG A 495 -10.44 -25.14 14.23
C ARG A 495 -9.96 -26.38 13.47
N LYS A 496 -8.90 -26.25 12.67
CA LYS A 496 -8.39 -27.27 11.73
C LYS A 496 -7.11 -27.95 12.22
N GLY A 497 -6.49 -27.45 13.31
CA GLY A 497 -5.23 -27.96 13.85
C GLY A 497 -3.98 -27.58 13.05
N HIS A 498 -4.14 -26.87 11.93
CA HIS A 498 -3.06 -26.32 11.11
C HIS A 498 -3.56 -25.07 10.37
N THR A 499 -2.62 -24.26 9.91
CA THR A 499 -2.89 -23.12 9.04
C THR A 499 -1.77 -22.99 8.02
N ASP A 500 -2.12 -22.58 6.81
CA ASP A 500 -1.18 -22.24 5.76
C ASP A 500 -0.81 -20.74 5.79
N LEU A 501 -1.41 -19.97 6.71
CA LEU A 501 -1.07 -18.58 7.03
C LEU A 501 -0.23 -18.54 8.32
N GLY A 502 1.01 -18.06 8.22
CA GLY A 502 1.88 -17.90 9.39
C GLY A 502 2.75 -19.13 9.68
N VAL A 503 3.77 -18.93 10.51
CA VAL A 503 4.69 -20.00 10.96
C VAL A 503 4.41 -20.30 12.43
N ASN A 504 4.29 -21.59 12.76
CA ASN A 504 4.24 -22.02 14.16
C ASN A 504 5.59 -21.76 14.82
N PHE A 505 5.61 -20.84 15.78
CA PHE A 505 6.80 -20.52 16.53
C PHE A 505 7.00 -21.52 17.68
N PHE A 506 8.08 -22.30 17.64
CA PHE A 506 8.48 -23.18 18.74
C PHE A 506 9.67 -22.56 19.48
N THR A 507 9.46 -22.11 20.72
CA THR A 507 10.59 -21.87 21.63
C THR A 507 11.07 -23.20 22.19
N SER A 508 12.38 -23.45 22.22
CA SER A 508 12.97 -24.54 23.00
C SER A 508 12.80 -24.25 24.51
N GLY A 509 11.58 -24.43 25.01
CA GLY A 509 11.19 -24.12 26.39
C GLY A 509 9.80 -24.62 26.80
N GLY A 510 9.04 -25.27 25.91
CA GLY A 510 7.82 -26.01 26.29
C GLY A 510 6.54 -25.17 26.45
N ALA A 511 6.58 -23.85 26.26
CA ALA A 511 5.36 -23.04 26.14
C ALA A 511 4.91 -23.01 24.67
N SER A 512 4.11 -24.00 24.30
CA SER A 512 3.41 -24.08 23.02
C SER A 512 2.22 -23.12 23.01
N ALA A 513 2.39 -21.94 22.46
CA ALA A 513 1.27 -21.17 21.95
C ALA A 513 1.66 -20.62 20.57
N ALA A 514 1.10 -21.24 19.53
CA ALA A 514 1.16 -20.73 18.16
C ALA A 514 0.34 -19.43 18.09
N ASP A 515 0.85 -18.35 18.69
CA ASP A 515 0.11 -17.09 18.79
C ASP A 515 0.32 -16.20 17.56
N PHE A 516 1.09 -16.64 16.55
CA PHE A 516 1.29 -15.94 15.26
C PHE A 516 1.62 -14.44 15.39
N GLY A 517 2.39 -14.08 16.42
CA GLY A 517 2.77 -12.70 16.74
C GLY A 517 1.69 -11.88 17.48
N LEU A 518 0.56 -12.50 17.84
CA LEU A 518 -0.49 -11.92 18.67
C LEU A 518 -0.11 -12.02 20.14
N HIS A 519 -0.59 -11.07 20.92
CA HIS A 519 -0.48 -11.11 22.37
C HIS A 519 -1.86 -10.90 22.97
N PHE A 520 -2.23 -11.79 23.88
CA PHE A 520 -3.46 -11.70 24.66
C PHE A 520 -3.10 -11.69 26.14
N SER A 521 -3.79 -10.86 26.93
CA SER A 521 -3.58 -10.79 28.38
C SER A 521 -3.99 -12.09 29.09
N ASP A 522 -4.98 -12.78 28.55
CA ASP A 522 -5.66 -13.93 29.15
C ASP A 522 -6.41 -14.73 28.07
N TYR A 523 -6.68 -16.00 28.36
CA TYR A 523 -7.38 -16.91 27.44
C TYR A 523 -8.79 -16.41 27.09
N GLU A 524 -9.51 -15.82 28.06
CA GLU A 524 -10.87 -15.30 27.81
C GLU A 524 -10.84 -14.13 26.82
N SER A 525 -9.83 -13.25 26.89
CA SER A 525 -9.65 -12.18 25.91
C SER A 525 -9.29 -12.70 24.52
N LYS A 526 -8.50 -13.78 24.42
CA LYS A 526 -8.26 -14.49 23.14
C LYS A 526 -9.58 -15.01 22.57
N GLU A 527 -10.36 -15.76 23.35
CA GLU A 527 -11.63 -16.36 22.90
C GLU A 527 -12.65 -15.28 22.48
N ARG A 528 -12.72 -14.18 23.25
CA ARG A 528 -13.58 -13.03 22.93
C ARG A 528 -13.23 -12.39 21.60
N GLU A 529 -11.93 -12.17 21.33
CA GLU A 529 -11.48 -11.57 20.06
C GLU A 529 -11.69 -12.49 18.86
N LEU A 530 -11.49 -13.81 19.03
CA LEU A 530 -11.80 -14.80 18.01
C LEU A 530 -13.30 -14.84 17.68
N LEU A 531 -14.15 -14.80 18.70
CA LEU A 531 -15.61 -14.81 18.52
C LEU A 531 -16.12 -13.55 17.78
N LEU A 532 -15.54 -12.38 18.08
CA LEU A 532 -15.86 -11.12 17.41
C LEU A 532 -15.48 -11.14 15.92
N ASN A 533 -14.36 -11.76 15.58
CA ASN A 533 -13.87 -11.83 14.20
C ASN A 533 -14.41 -13.04 13.41
N GLN A 534 -14.98 -14.04 14.08
CA GLN A 534 -15.38 -15.33 13.48
C GLN A 534 -16.13 -15.16 12.15
N ARG A 535 -17.22 -14.39 12.14
CA ARG A 535 -18.09 -14.24 10.96
C ARG A 535 -17.39 -13.50 9.82
N ARG A 536 -16.50 -12.57 10.15
CA ARG A 536 -15.69 -11.84 9.17
C ARG A 536 -14.64 -12.76 8.55
N ILE A 537 -14.03 -13.62 9.37
CA ILE A 537 -13.04 -14.61 8.94
C ILE A 537 -13.70 -15.65 8.03
N GLU A 538 -14.86 -16.20 8.42
CA GLU A 538 -15.63 -17.14 7.60
C GLU A 538 -15.97 -16.52 6.22
N GLY A 539 -16.37 -15.25 6.18
CA GLY A 539 -16.59 -14.53 4.92
C GLY A 539 -15.32 -14.14 4.15
N PHE A 540 -14.14 -14.20 4.77
CA PHE A 540 -12.85 -13.84 4.15
C PHE A 540 -12.14 -15.05 3.54
N ILE A 541 -12.20 -16.23 4.19
CA ILE A 541 -11.50 -17.44 3.75
C ILE A 541 -11.90 -17.85 2.33
N ASP A 542 -13.16 -17.64 1.93
CA ASP A 542 -13.64 -18.01 0.59
C ASP A 542 -13.27 -16.99 -0.51
N THR A 543 -12.55 -15.91 -0.16
CA THR A 543 -12.26 -14.81 -1.09
C THR A 543 -10.98 -15.02 -1.89
N ILE A 544 -10.88 -14.30 -3.00
CA ILE A 544 -9.69 -14.28 -3.87
C ILE A 544 -8.49 -13.70 -3.12
N SER A 545 -8.72 -12.67 -2.31
CA SER A 545 -7.67 -12.02 -1.52
C SER A 545 -7.04 -12.96 -0.48
N TYR A 546 -7.83 -13.84 0.15
CA TYR A 546 -7.30 -14.86 1.06
C TYR A 546 -6.41 -15.88 0.33
N ARG A 547 -6.88 -16.43 -0.79
CA ARG A 547 -6.08 -17.38 -1.61
C ARG A 547 -4.78 -16.75 -2.09
N ASN A 548 -4.83 -15.48 -2.46
CA ASN A 548 -3.64 -14.71 -2.82
C ASN A 548 -2.69 -14.51 -1.65
N ALA A 549 -3.20 -14.23 -0.45
CA ALA A 549 -2.40 -14.10 0.76
C ALA A 549 -1.64 -15.39 1.08
N LEU A 550 -2.26 -16.57 0.89
CA LEU A 550 -1.60 -17.87 1.02
C LEU A 550 -0.41 -18.02 0.07
N LYS A 551 -0.63 -17.76 -1.23
CA LYS A 551 0.42 -17.81 -2.26
C LYS A 551 1.56 -16.84 -1.94
N ASP A 552 1.22 -15.63 -1.51
CA ASP A 552 2.20 -14.59 -1.17
C ASP A 552 3.00 -14.94 0.09
N PHE A 553 2.36 -15.50 1.09
CA PHE A 553 3.01 -15.97 2.31
C PHE A 553 4.01 -17.09 1.99
N GLN A 554 3.60 -18.10 1.21
CA GLN A 554 4.48 -19.19 0.77
C GLN A 554 5.65 -18.69 -0.08
N ALA A 555 5.40 -17.77 -1.01
CA ALA A 555 6.45 -17.15 -1.82
C ALA A 555 7.40 -16.30 -0.97
N GLN A 556 6.89 -15.60 0.05
CA GLN A 556 7.72 -14.84 0.99
C GLN A 556 8.59 -15.76 1.84
N MET A 557 8.05 -16.87 2.36
CA MET A 557 8.82 -17.85 3.13
C MET A 557 9.93 -18.50 2.28
N LYS A 558 9.68 -18.77 0.99
CA LYS A 558 10.68 -19.35 0.09
C LYS A 558 11.82 -18.38 -0.27
N ASN A 559 11.51 -17.09 -0.41
CA ASN A 559 12.45 -16.07 -0.87
C ASN A 559 13.05 -15.21 0.27
N SER A 560 12.65 -15.46 1.52
CA SER A 560 13.17 -14.71 2.67
C SER A 560 14.64 -15.08 2.94
N PRO A 561 15.52 -14.08 3.12
CA PRO A 561 16.90 -14.29 3.59
C PRO A 561 17.00 -15.03 4.93
N ILE A 562 16.02 -14.87 5.81
CA ILE A 562 15.96 -15.52 7.12
C ILE A 562 14.98 -16.68 7.08
N GLN A 563 15.51 -17.90 6.99
CA GLN A 563 14.71 -19.10 6.84
C GLN A 563 14.30 -19.70 8.19
N GLY A 564 13.07 -20.25 8.24
CA GLY A 564 12.58 -21.05 9.36
C GLY A 564 12.16 -20.27 10.62
N ILE A 565 12.20 -18.93 10.59
CA ILE A 565 11.88 -18.08 11.74
C ILE A 565 10.96 -16.94 11.30
N ASP A 566 9.88 -16.71 12.06
CA ASP A 566 9.06 -15.52 11.90
C ASP A 566 9.60 -14.34 12.74
N ILE A 567 10.43 -13.51 12.10
CA ILE A 567 11.00 -12.31 12.74
C ILE A 567 9.91 -11.33 13.16
N ASN A 568 8.83 -11.20 12.39
CA ASN A 568 7.77 -10.26 12.72
C ASN A 568 7.11 -10.65 14.03
N ALA A 569 6.91 -11.94 14.27
CA ALA A 569 6.40 -12.44 15.54
C ALA A 569 7.38 -12.16 16.70
N LEU A 570 8.68 -12.44 16.53
CA LEU A 570 9.71 -12.15 17.53
C LEU A 570 9.75 -10.66 17.92
N VAL A 571 9.78 -9.79 16.91
CA VAL A 571 9.82 -8.34 17.11
C VAL A 571 8.53 -7.83 17.74
N SER A 572 7.37 -8.35 17.31
CA SER A 572 6.07 -7.98 17.90
C SER A 572 5.97 -8.41 19.36
N ARG A 573 6.54 -9.58 19.70
CA ARG A 573 6.61 -10.07 21.07
C ARG A 573 7.47 -9.16 21.94
N LEU A 574 8.63 -8.71 21.46
CA LEU A 574 9.47 -7.73 22.16
C LEU A 574 8.82 -6.34 22.29
N LYS A 575 8.04 -5.91 21.28
CA LYS A 575 7.34 -4.60 21.29
C LYS A 575 6.16 -4.56 22.25
N ASN A 576 5.33 -5.60 22.26
CA ASN A 576 4.02 -5.58 22.89
C ASN A 576 3.93 -6.47 24.14
N GLY A 577 4.95 -7.30 24.41
CA GLY A 577 4.99 -8.17 25.58
C GLY A 577 5.24 -7.35 26.85
N SER A 578 4.21 -7.19 27.68
CA SER A 578 4.31 -6.45 28.94
C SER A 578 5.02 -7.23 30.06
N ASN A 579 5.09 -8.57 29.97
CA ASN A 579 5.71 -9.47 30.95
C ASN A 579 6.42 -10.65 30.26
N LEU A 580 7.53 -10.39 29.57
CA LEU A 580 8.38 -11.44 29.01
C LEU A 580 9.16 -12.15 30.12
N ASP A 581 9.11 -13.48 30.17
CA ASP A 581 9.99 -14.26 31.05
C ASP A 581 11.46 -14.08 30.62
N ILE A 582 12.38 -14.15 31.58
CA ILE A 582 13.82 -13.97 31.33
C ILE A 582 14.33 -15.03 30.34
N ASN A 583 13.84 -16.27 30.43
CA ASN A 583 14.28 -17.34 29.53
C ASN A 583 13.70 -17.16 28.13
N GLU A 584 12.45 -16.68 28.03
CA GLU A 584 11.81 -16.36 26.75
C GLU A 584 12.56 -15.21 26.05
N ALA A 585 12.86 -14.13 26.78
CA ALA A 585 13.65 -13.02 26.26
C ALA A 585 15.05 -13.47 25.83
N GLU A 586 15.74 -14.31 26.64
CA GLU A 586 17.07 -14.84 26.28
C GLU A 586 17.01 -15.66 24.99
N ALA A 587 15.99 -16.51 24.84
CA ALA A 587 15.78 -17.28 23.62
C ALA A 587 15.56 -16.39 22.40
N ILE A 588 14.72 -15.34 22.51
CA ILE A 588 14.46 -14.41 21.41
C ILE A 588 15.75 -13.70 20.97
N TYR A 589 16.49 -13.09 21.90
CA TYR A 589 17.74 -12.40 21.58
C TYR A 589 18.80 -13.34 21.02
N LYS A 590 18.89 -14.57 21.54
CA LYS A 590 19.79 -15.61 21.02
C LYS A 590 19.44 -15.98 19.58
N ILE A 591 18.16 -16.22 19.29
CA ILE A 591 17.69 -16.56 17.93
C ILE A 591 18.03 -15.43 16.96
N LEU A 592 17.78 -14.17 17.33
CA LEU A 592 18.14 -13.02 16.49
C LEU A 592 19.65 -12.93 16.25
N ASP A 593 20.46 -13.16 17.28
CA ASP A 593 21.92 -13.14 17.19
C ASP A 593 22.46 -14.30 16.34
N GLU A 594 21.87 -15.49 16.38
CA GLU A 594 22.34 -16.65 15.60
C GLU A 594 21.91 -16.59 14.13
N ASN A 595 20.78 -15.94 13.81
CA ASN A 595 20.17 -16.00 12.48
C ASN A 595 20.36 -14.73 11.62
N VAL A 596 20.77 -13.61 12.22
CA VAL A 596 20.97 -12.33 11.48
C VAL A 596 22.46 -12.09 11.28
N ASN A 597 23.06 -12.68 10.25
CA ASN A 597 24.51 -12.62 9.99
C ASN A 597 24.89 -11.85 8.73
N THR A 598 24.04 -11.85 7.70
CA THR A 598 24.33 -11.21 6.40
C THR A 598 23.65 -9.85 6.27
N ASP A 599 24.13 -9.03 5.33
CA ASP A 599 23.54 -7.71 5.05
C ASP A 599 22.07 -7.80 4.60
N GLU A 600 21.70 -8.83 3.84
CA GLU A 600 20.33 -9.05 3.40
C GLU A 600 19.41 -9.40 4.59
N GLN A 601 19.90 -10.21 5.52
CA GLN A 601 19.19 -10.58 6.75
C GLN A 601 19.02 -9.39 7.69
N VAL A 602 20.05 -8.54 7.82
CA VAL A 602 19.93 -7.26 8.55
C VAL A 602 18.87 -6.37 7.91
N THR A 603 18.89 -6.25 6.58
CA THR A 603 17.91 -5.44 5.84
C THR A 603 16.48 -5.96 6.04
N GLU A 604 16.27 -7.27 6.07
CA GLU A 604 14.98 -7.87 6.41
C GLU A 604 14.55 -7.56 7.85
N LEU A 605 15.45 -7.69 8.84
CA LEU A 605 15.17 -7.32 10.23
C LEU A 605 14.77 -5.84 10.34
N LEU A 606 15.50 -4.93 9.68
CA LEU A 606 15.21 -3.49 9.71
C LEU A 606 13.84 -3.15 9.09
N ALA A 607 13.38 -3.91 8.09
CA ALA A 607 12.05 -3.72 7.51
C ALA A 607 10.91 -4.03 8.49
N THR A 608 11.12 -4.90 9.49
CA THR A 608 10.17 -5.18 10.58
C THR A 608 10.18 -4.12 11.69
N LEU A 609 11.20 -3.25 11.68
CA LEU A 609 11.46 -2.21 12.67
C LEU A 609 11.50 -0.82 11.99
N PRO A 610 10.41 -0.37 11.34
CA PRO A 610 10.42 0.91 10.64
C PRO A 610 10.80 2.08 11.55
N GLN A 611 11.63 3.00 11.03
CA GLN A 611 12.21 4.10 11.80
C GLN A 611 11.13 5.04 12.39
N SER A 612 10.12 5.38 11.59
CA SER A 612 8.96 6.17 12.01
C SER A 612 8.10 5.53 13.12
N GLN A 613 8.22 4.22 13.37
CA GLN A 613 7.51 3.53 14.45
C GLN A 613 8.42 3.18 15.65
N GLY A 614 9.50 3.92 15.83
CA GLY A 614 10.43 3.71 16.94
C GLY A 614 11.65 2.85 16.58
N GLY A 615 11.83 2.43 15.33
CA GLY A 615 13.08 1.84 14.84
C GLY A 615 13.61 0.71 15.75
N LEU A 616 14.89 0.82 16.15
CA LEU A 616 15.57 -0.18 16.98
C LEU A 616 15.24 -0.14 18.48
N HIS A 617 14.36 0.75 18.95
CA HIS A 617 14.06 0.88 20.40
C HIS A 617 13.64 -0.45 21.07
N PRO A 618 12.80 -1.31 20.48
CA PRO A 618 12.42 -2.58 21.09
C PRO A 618 13.61 -3.52 21.34
N LEU A 619 14.61 -3.51 20.45
CA LEU A 619 15.84 -4.29 20.59
C LEU A 619 16.83 -3.61 21.56
N ALA A 620 16.83 -2.28 21.62
CA ALA A 620 17.74 -1.52 22.47
C ALA A 620 17.47 -1.71 23.98
N TYR A 621 16.25 -2.13 24.37
CA TYR A 621 15.97 -2.47 25.77
C TYR A 621 16.81 -3.64 26.28
N GLY A 622 17.32 -4.50 25.39
CA GLY A 622 18.24 -5.59 25.73
C GLY A 622 19.51 -5.10 26.43
N PHE A 623 19.97 -3.86 26.16
CA PHE A 623 21.15 -3.28 26.82
C PHE A 623 21.00 -3.12 28.34
N TYR A 624 19.77 -2.94 28.83
CA TYR A 624 19.51 -2.71 30.25
C TYR A 624 19.02 -3.98 30.96
N HIS A 625 18.97 -5.10 30.26
CA HIS A 625 18.45 -6.33 30.83
C HIS A 625 19.39 -6.88 31.92
N PRO A 626 18.89 -7.43 33.05
CA PRO A 626 19.73 -7.96 34.14
C PRO A 626 20.68 -9.09 33.72
N SER A 627 20.25 -9.97 32.79
CA SER A 627 21.07 -11.06 32.25
C SER A 627 22.23 -10.54 31.39
N VAL A 628 23.46 -10.97 31.71
CA VAL A 628 24.67 -10.62 30.95
C VAL A 628 24.61 -11.15 29.52
N LYS A 629 24.05 -12.35 29.33
CA LYS A 629 23.96 -12.99 28.01
C LYS A 629 23.07 -12.21 27.05
N ILE A 630 21.91 -11.75 27.51
CA ILE A 630 21.02 -10.90 26.71
C ILE A 630 21.75 -9.64 26.27
N ARG A 631 22.44 -8.95 27.20
CA ARG A 631 23.23 -7.76 26.86
C ARG A 631 24.30 -8.06 25.80
N GLN A 632 24.97 -9.21 25.89
CA GLN A 632 25.97 -9.63 24.91
C GLN A 632 25.36 -9.88 23.53
N TYR A 633 24.27 -10.65 23.44
CA TYR A 633 23.54 -10.87 22.18
C TYR A 633 23.05 -9.55 21.57
N THR A 634 22.54 -8.62 22.39
CA THR A 634 22.09 -7.31 21.90
C THR A 634 23.25 -6.50 21.31
N VAL A 635 24.43 -6.49 21.96
CA VAL A 635 25.60 -5.77 21.44
C VAL A 635 26.09 -6.37 20.13
N ASN A 636 26.24 -7.69 20.06
CA ASN A 636 26.67 -8.40 18.85
C ASN A 636 25.72 -8.13 17.66
N LEU A 637 24.41 -8.09 17.92
CA LEU A 637 23.41 -7.76 16.91
C LEU A 637 23.55 -6.30 16.45
N PHE A 638 23.71 -5.33 17.36
CA PHE A 638 23.88 -3.92 16.99
C PHE A 638 25.18 -3.64 16.24
N GLU A 639 26.28 -4.34 16.56
CA GLU A 639 27.53 -4.25 15.78
C GLU A 639 27.37 -4.73 14.35
N ARG A 640 26.52 -5.75 14.13
CA ARG A 640 26.18 -6.23 12.77
C ARG A 640 25.27 -5.26 12.05
N ILE A 641 24.27 -4.71 12.73
CA ILE A 641 23.41 -3.67 12.17
C ILE A 641 24.24 -2.44 11.78
N GLU A 642 25.19 -2.00 12.60
CA GLU A 642 26.05 -0.85 12.32
C GLU A 642 26.91 -1.03 11.05
N LYS A 643 27.28 -2.26 10.69
CA LYS A 643 28.05 -2.54 9.46
C LYS A 643 27.22 -2.41 8.18
N ASN A 644 25.90 -2.56 8.28
CA ASN A 644 25.00 -2.47 7.14
C ASN A 644 24.74 -1.00 6.75
N GLU A 645 24.58 -0.74 5.44
CA GLU A 645 24.38 0.62 4.90
C GLU A 645 23.19 1.36 5.51
N ALA A 646 22.03 0.70 5.59
CA ALA A 646 20.85 1.27 6.24
C ALA A 646 20.96 1.19 7.76
N GLY A 647 21.53 0.10 8.27
CA GLY A 647 21.65 -0.15 9.70
C GLY A 647 22.52 0.87 10.45
N ALA A 648 23.60 1.36 9.83
CA ALA A 648 24.43 2.43 10.39
C ALA A 648 23.61 3.70 10.68
N ARG A 649 22.72 4.08 9.76
CA ARG A 649 21.82 5.24 9.91
C ARG A 649 20.79 4.99 11.01
N TYR A 650 20.28 3.76 11.10
CA TYR A 650 19.35 3.35 12.16
C TYR A 650 19.99 3.46 13.55
N VAL A 651 21.20 2.90 13.74
CA VAL A 651 21.94 2.96 15.01
C VAL A 651 22.20 4.41 15.42
N LYS A 652 22.59 5.26 14.46
CA LYS A 652 22.78 6.70 14.69
C LYS A 652 21.49 7.44 15.06
N SER A 653 20.33 6.94 14.62
CA SER A 653 19.03 7.57 14.91
C SER A 653 18.42 7.13 16.25
N VAL A 654 18.98 6.11 16.91
CA VAL A 654 18.50 5.67 18.23
C VAL A 654 18.77 6.77 19.27
N ASN A 655 17.92 6.87 20.29
CA ASN A 655 18.09 7.81 21.40
C ASN A 655 19.51 7.76 22.01
N PHE A 656 20.04 8.92 22.39
CA PHE A 656 21.37 9.12 22.97
C PHE A 656 21.67 8.15 24.13
N PHE A 657 20.70 7.86 25.00
CA PHE A 657 20.88 6.91 26.10
C PHE A 657 21.22 5.50 25.62
N HIS A 658 20.57 5.03 24.56
CA HIS A 658 20.86 3.73 23.97
C HIS A 658 22.22 3.72 23.26
N GLN A 659 22.60 4.83 22.61
CA GLN A 659 23.94 4.96 21.99
C GLN A 659 25.07 4.88 23.01
N CYS A 660 24.92 5.57 24.15
CA CYS A 660 25.86 5.50 25.26
C CYS A 660 25.93 4.10 25.86
N ALA A 661 24.78 3.45 26.07
CA ALA A 661 24.73 2.08 26.58
C ALA A 661 25.42 1.09 25.63
N PHE A 662 25.16 1.20 24.33
CA PHE A 662 25.82 0.40 23.30
C PHE A 662 27.34 0.60 23.33
N SER A 663 27.82 1.85 23.34
CA SER A 663 29.26 2.17 23.35
C SER A 663 29.96 1.62 24.60
N ASN A 664 29.35 1.78 25.78
CA ASN A 664 29.92 1.30 27.04
C ASN A 664 29.96 -0.23 27.12
N LEU A 665 28.86 -0.90 26.73
CA LEU A 665 28.80 -2.36 26.74
C LEU A 665 29.74 -2.96 25.70
N ARG A 666 29.86 -2.34 24.53
CA ARG A 666 30.83 -2.73 23.49
C ARG A 666 32.25 -2.73 24.01
N GLN A 667 32.67 -1.65 24.71
CA GLN A 667 34.00 -1.60 25.34
C GLN A 667 34.16 -2.67 26.43
N THR A 668 33.11 -2.88 27.23
CA THR A 668 33.14 -3.86 28.33
C THR A 668 33.37 -5.28 27.77
N PHE A 669 32.59 -5.69 26.77
CA PHE A 669 32.71 -7.02 26.18
C PHE A 669 33.97 -7.18 25.32
N ALA A 670 34.44 -6.12 24.66
CA ALA A 670 35.71 -6.13 23.93
C ALA A 670 36.94 -6.29 24.86
N THR A 671 36.85 -5.86 26.12
CA THR A 671 37.93 -6.03 27.11
C THR A 671 37.89 -7.42 27.78
N THR A 672 36.77 -8.13 27.67
CA THR A 672 36.53 -9.42 28.35
C THR A 672 36.74 -10.62 27.41
N ALA A 673 36.79 -10.39 26.09
CA ALA A 673 37.12 -11.37 25.05
C ALA A 673 38.64 -11.37 24.78
#